data_AF-A0A7Y4SYM6-F1
#
_entry.id   AF-A0A7Y4SYM6-F1
#
_cell.length_a   1.000
_cell.length_b   1.000
_cell.length_c   1.000
_cell.angle_alpha   90.00
_cell.angle_beta   90.00
_cell.angle_gamma   90.00
#
_symmetry.space_group_name_H-M   'P 1'
#
loop_
_entity.id
_entity.type
_entity.pdbx_description
1 polymer ?
#
loop_
_entity_poly.entity_id
_entity_poly.type
_entity_poly.pdbx_seq_one_letter_code
_entity_poly.pdbx_strand_id
1 'polypeptide(L)'
;MTARLRIELVEARAASPSRPVPADVAVAQNRERLERQPLAGLLRGVEPASETQLTWTALLPEFEGLRNPTAIDFERLRAGTVSTTCEATGRFTFATVPEGALEGDSVVWITGLGREASSIALGSAEAGWRWPAPGEAPARDAVRVVVQRAGEPVAGVSLRHTLSFWEAGQTEQEKRLRRVFLREAETGADGSAVLVPGSGDNLLLAAVGDERAISWLGKPEKEIVLELLPTIKVSGRVIVDGPALELDKLRYHVNFLNAVNFLNAEDGSDFLQGGASMGVRSDGSFGPDPWPRGERAQVQVVVSGGEIVPVRATASNPPPRGHVTFELATQRGYPFEVAAATPDGQPVQAALLFAWHWSGSDWLPLTRQVTGEDGRATVHAAAGELMIEVRKPGFTTWSIQGEERVIVPQAAPPLRVIMRPAGVVEGLVHCGIEPVKRFSVLAWSDDKSYHSLSAFEEEEGAFRLEDVPKGETIHLFAYSDALPQSETAAFVLGDETLEVELELPSPRKARGRVIDSVTREPVAAARIQHLLTGMGGLADYRGKGMAVQPDGRFELDGFFPGRGGFACFAAGYEDLFYTTREDDSAVIDVGLLALNPMALLEVQAREAGVSDFSGYQAWNRSNSGATPVALASDGSLWIPSRTGCFQVFVARPDGNVAHVTGSLLPGEQKRVVFDFSSGIELAVVLDEPPADVGSWSACAFTGARDSEHRAKSRWSMERQAFVLRPLCVGDAVLELRDAEGTLVTQRSVRLSDSPQQTLTLPLGGERRRLRLVNERGAPWSSVSVTVTLENASSWSTLLETDARGEFEVGPLDAQRVVLSAKLANESLAYGIVVALEPDPARTTVVALDVGPRSLLSLMEQGRPVAGLGMFYAHDLGVRQLAFGYISDEAGLVRGPFLGPGVYTLRANHRDFWPTRYEVTRGDSPAPVTLELYSRSTLEIEVTTLAGRPIPGARLALAHAELAQTADDWLAADLLRSSTGLFTDAVGRLVLQGLPRGTYSWVCTAETGVSASGMAQLPPRQSLALPIRLGEE
;
A
#
# COMPACT_ATOMS: atom_id res chain seq x y z
N MET A 1 40.07 -6.90 -28.52
CA MET A 1 41.01 -5.78 -28.71
C MET A 1 40.23 -4.48 -28.55
N THR A 2 40.25 -3.87 -27.36
CA THR A 2 39.51 -2.63 -27.04
C THR A 2 40.29 -1.41 -27.54
N ALA A 3 39.76 -0.70 -28.54
CA ALA A 3 40.34 0.53 -29.05
C ALA A 3 40.19 1.66 -28.00
N ARG A 4 41.30 2.31 -27.63
CA ARG A 4 41.36 3.34 -26.57
C ARG A 4 41.11 4.75 -27.15
N LEU A 5 40.23 5.52 -26.49
CA LEU A 5 39.78 6.84 -26.94
C LEU A 5 40.74 7.99 -26.56
N ARG A 6 41.80 8.29 -27.32
CA ARG A 6 42.79 9.34 -26.93
C ARG A 6 42.42 10.74 -27.41
N ILE A 7 42.12 11.67 -26.50
CA ILE A 7 41.98 13.09 -26.83
C ILE A 7 43.32 13.80 -26.71
N GLU A 8 43.80 14.39 -27.78
CA GLU A 8 44.99 15.25 -27.79
C GLU A 8 44.57 16.67 -28.14
N LEU A 9 44.71 17.61 -27.20
CA LEU A 9 44.70 19.03 -27.54
C LEU A 9 45.85 19.30 -28.53
N VAL A 10 45.55 20.00 -29.62
CA VAL A 10 46.58 20.48 -30.54
C VAL A 10 47.21 21.72 -29.90
N GLU A 11 48.04 21.53 -28.87
CA GLU A 11 48.85 22.61 -28.34
C GLU A 11 50.05 22.87 -29.26
N ALA A 12 50.20 24.11 -29.69
CA ALA A 12 51.49 24.64 -30.10
C ALA A 12 52.42 24.55 -28.88
N ARG A 13 53.37 23.60 -28.90
CA ARG A 13 54.41 23.36 -27.87
C ARG A 13 54.71 24.60 -27.01
N ALA A 14 54.05 24.73 -25.87
CA ALA A 14 54.46 25.67 -24.83
C ALA A 14 55.54 25.00 -23.97
N ALA A 15 56.65 25.72 -23.76
CA ALA A 15 57.74 25.25 -22.92
C ALA A 15 57.25 24.98 -21.49
N SER A 16 57.68 23.87 -20.89
CA SER A 16 57.32 23.46 -19.53
C SER A 16 57.46 24.62 -18.53
N PRO A 17 56.37 25.04 -17.85
CA PRO A 17 56.49 26.00 -16.76
C PRO A 17 57.11 25.29 -15.55
N SER A 18 58.27 25.76 -15.09
CA SER A 18 58.99 25.22 -13.94
C SER A 18 58.56 25.82 -12.59
N ARG A 19 57.46 26.57 -12.52
CA ARG A 19 56.90 27.13 -11.28
C ARG A 19 55.36 27.14 -11.29
N PRO A 20 54.71 26.85 -10.15
CA PRO A 20 53.26 27.00 -10.00
C PRO A 20 52.88 28.47 -10.19
N VAL A 21 51.98 28.71 -11.13
CA VAL A 21 51.38 30.03 -11.38
C VAL A 21 50.22 30.21 -10.39
N PRO A 22 50.07 31.38 -9.72
CA PRO A 22 48.91 31.66 -8.87
C PRO A 22 47.58 31.41 -9.60
N ALA A 23 46.58 30.93 -8.85
CA ALA A 23 45.30 30.49 -9.39
C ALA A 23 44.58 31.56 -10.22
N ASP A 24 44.60 32.80 -9.75
CA ASP A 24 44.05 33.99 -10.41
C ASP A 24 44.76 34.30 -11.74
N VAL A 25 46.10 34.15 -11.78
CA VAL A 25 46.88 34.35 -13.00
C VAL A 25 46.66 33.21 -14.00
N ALA A 26 46.51 31.97 -13.54
CA ALA A 26 46.19 30.83 -14.39
C ALA A 26 44.78 30.95 -15.01
N VAL A 27 43.80 31.45 -14.25
CA VAL A 27 42.45 31.77 -14.77
C VAL A 27 42.52 32.88 -15.81
N ALA A 28 43.24 33.98 -15.54
CA ALA A 28 43.39 35.08 -16.50
C ALA A 28 44.09 34.64 -17.79
N GLN A 29 45.15 33.82 -17.70
CA GLN A 29 45.85 33.28 -18.88
C GLN A 29 45.00 32.29 -19.66
N ASN A 30 44.23 31.42 -18.99
CA ASN A 30 43.31 30.50 -19.65
C ASN A 30 42.17 31.26 -20.34
N ARG A 31 41.65 32.32 -19.70
CA ARG A 31 40.65 33.21 -20.30
C ARG A 31 41.20 33.88 -21.55
N GLU A 32 42.35 34.54 -21.46
CA GLU A 32 43.00 35.19 -22.61
C GLU A 32 43.31 34.18 -23.73
N ARG A 33 43.67 32.94 -23.36
CA ARG A 33 43.89 31.85 -24.32
C ARG A 33 42.60 31.46 -25.05
N LEU A 34 41.51 31.24 -24.31
CA LEU A 34 40.22 30.85 -24.90
C LEU A 34 39.57 31.98 -25.70
N GLU A 35 39.81 33.25 -25.32
CA GLU A 35 39.41 34.42 -26.09
C GLU A 35 40.18 34.54 -27.42
N ARG A 36 41.46 34.11 -27.45
CA ARG A 36 42.31 34.20 -28.64
C ARG A 36 42.25 32.96 -29.54
N GLN A 37 42.01 31.79 -28.98
CA GLN A 37 41.98 30.52 -29.69
C GLN A 37 40.78 29.69 -29.24
N PRO A 38 39.87 29.34 -30.17
CA PRO A 38 38.80 28.42 -29.86
C PRO A 38 39.35 27.07 -29.39
N LEU A 39 38.60 26.42 -28.50
CA LEU A 39 38.94 25.08 -28.04
C LEU A 39 38.95 24.11 -29.24
N ALA A 40 40.12 23.54 -29.53
CA ALA A 40 40.33 22.61 -30.64
C ALA A 40 41.16 21.40 -30.20
N GLY A 41 40.85 20.22 -30.72
CA GLY A 41 41.52 18.99 -30.31
C GLY A 41 41.41 17.88 -31.35
N LEU A 42 41.98 16.73 -31.03
CA LEU A 42 41.96 15.51 -31.81
C LEU A 42 41.38 14.38 -30.95
N LEU A 43 40.20 13.89 -31.30
CA LEU A 43 39.53 12.74 -30.71
C LEU A 43 39.99 11.46 -31.43
N ARG A 44 40.91 10.70 -30.83
CA ARG A 44 41.35 9.39 -31.38
C ARG A 44 40.53 8.26 -30.77
N GLY A 45 40.42 7.15 -31.49
CA GLY A 45 39.81 5.92 -30.97
C GLY A 45 38.28 5.92 -30.92
N VAL A 46 37.62 6.84 -31.65
CA VAL A 46 36.23 6.69 -32.09
C VAL A 46 36.26 6.41 -33.59
N GLU A 47 35.66 5.30 -34.02
CA GLU A 47 35.37 5.05 -35.42
C GLU A 47 33.87 4.76 -35.56
N PRO A 48 33.13 5.46 -36.44
CA PRO A 48 33.57 6.63 -37.21
C PRO A 48 33.62 7.91 -36.34
N ALA A 49 34.78 8.58 -36.30
CA ALA A 49 34.92 9.84 -35.57
C ALA A 49 34.02 10.97 -36.13
N SER A 50 33.68 10.90 -37.43
CA SER A 50 32.85 11.90 -38.12
C SER A 50 31.42 12.04 -37.60
N GLU A 51 30.93 11.07 -36.83
CA GLU A 51 29.58 11.08 -36.27
C GLU A 51 29.56 11.46 -34.78
N THR A 52 30.72 11.85 -34.22
CA THR A 52 30.81 12.28 -32.82
C THR A 52 30.53 13.77 -32.70
N GLN A 53 29.56 14.12 -31.86
CA GLN A 53 29.23 15.50 -31.52
C GLN A 53 29.82 15.86 -30.15
N LEU A 54 30.46 17.03 -30.06
CA LEU A 54 30.91 17.61 -28.81
C LEU A 54 30.04 18.81 -28.47
N THR A 55 29.57 18.91 -27.24
CA THR A 55 28.91 20.12 -26.72
C THR A 55 29.73 20.68 -25.57
N TRP A 56 30.06 21.96 -25.65
CA TRP A 56 30.70 22.70 -24.57
C TRP A 56 29.64 23.57 -23.91
N THR A 57 29.43 23.38 -22.62
CA THR A 57 28.38 24.05 -21.85
C THR A 57 28.94 24.70 -20.59
N ALA A 58 28.58 25.95 -20.34
CA ALA A 58 28.92 26.64 -19.09
C ALA A 58 28.13 26.07 -17.90
N LEU A 59 28.78 25.86 -16.76
CA LEU A 59 28.12 25.48 -15.50
C LEU A 59 27.60 26.75 -14.81
N LEU A 60 26.45 27.21 -15.28
CA LEU A 60 25.85 28.46 -14.81
C LEU A 60 25.39 28.34 -13.34
N PRO A 61 25.64 29.35 -12.47
CA PRO A 61 25.24 29.32 -11.07
C PRO A 61 23.74 29.12 -10.84
N GLU A 62 22.88 29.59 -11.74
CA GLU A 62 21.43 29.39 -11.65
C GLU A 62 20.99 27.91 -11.75
N PHE A 63 21.85 27.03 -12.27
CA PHE A 63 21.59 25.60 -12.29
C PHE A 63 22.08 24.89 -11.02
N GLU A 64 22.85 25.55 -10.16
CA GLU A 64 23.28 24.96 -8.90
C GLU A 64 22.11 24.72 -7.95
N GLY A 65 22.12 23.55 -7.31
CA GLY A 65 21.05 23.15 -6.40
C GLY A 65 19.73 22.80 -7.09
N LEU A 66 19.61 22.92 -8.43
CA LEU A 66 18.48 22.37 -9.15
C LEU A 66 18.43 20.86 -8.89
N ARG A 67 17.26 20.42 -8.41
CA ARG A 67 17.01 19.01 -8.09
C ARG A 67 16.34 18.27 -9.25
N ASN A 68 15.68 18.95 -10.19
CA ASN A 68 14.98 18.29 -11.32
C ASN A 68 15.49 18.77 -12.69
N PRO A 69 15.79 17.88 -13.66
CA PRO A 69 16.18 18.27 -15.02
C PRO A 69 15.17 19.17 -15.74
N THR A 70 13.87 19.13 -15.45
CA THR A 70 12.90 20.03 -16.11
C THR A 70 12.75 21.39 -15.47
N ALA A 71 13.37 21.60 -14.31
CA ALA A 71 13.51 22.94 -13.75
C ALA A 71 14.59 23.76 -14.48
N ILE A 72 15.36 23.13 -15.38
CA ILE A 72 16.34 23.79 -16.22
C ILE A 72 15.59 24.65 -17.24
N ASP A 73 15.91 25.94 -17.27
CA ASP A 73 15.57 26.79 -18.39
C ASP A 73 16.40 26.34 -19.60
N PHE A 74 15.78 25.56 -20.48
CA PHE A 74 16.44 25.01 -21.67
C PHE A 74 16.91 26.08 -22.65
N GLU A 75 16.25 27.23 -22.71
CA GLU A 75 16.68 28.32 -23.59
C GLU A 75 17.94 28.97 -23.03
N ARG A 76 17.99 29.16 -21.71
CA ARG A 76 19.21 29.62 -21.02
C ARG A 76 20.35 28.62 -21.16
N LEU A 77 20.07 27.32 -20.97
CA LEU A 77 21.06 26.26 -21.14
C LEU A 77 21.57 26.19 -22.58
N ARG A 78 20.69 26.35 -23.57
CA ARG A 78 21.05 26.41 -24.99
C ARG A 78 21.94 27.62 -25.28
N ALA A 79 21.62 28.79 -24.74
CA ALA A 79 22.45 29.99 -24.89
C ALA A 79 23.86 29.81 -24.28
N GLY A 80 23.96 29.08 -23.17
CA GLY A 80 25.22 28.69 -22.53
C GLY A 80 25.91 27.46 -23.13
N THR A 81 25.44 26.95 -24.28
CA THR A 81 25.98 25.75 -24.93
C THR A 81 26.39 26.04 -26.37
N VAL A 82 27.59 25.59 -26.76
CA VAL A 82 28.04 25.56 -28.15
C VAL A 82 28.32 24.12 -28.55
N SER A 83 28.05 23.76 -29.80
CA SER A 83 28.30 22.42 -30.31
C SER A 83 29.24 22.42 -31.51
N THR A 84 29.95 21.32 -31.70
CA THR A 84 30.75 21.04 -32.88
C THR A 84 30.71 19.54 -33.19
N THR A 85 31.11 19.15 -34.40
CA THR A 85 31.26 17.75 -34.81
C THR A 85 32.73 17.45 -35.07
N CYS A 86 33.13 16.22 -34.75
CA CYS A 86 34.45 15.75 -35.14
C CYS A 86 34.51 15.54 -36.66
N GLU A 87 35.64 15.87 -37.26
CA GLU A 87 35.99 15.43 -38.60
C GLU A 87 36.27 13.92 -38.62
N ALA A 88 36.32 13.30 -39.80
CA ALA A 88 36.71 11.89 -39.96
C ALA A 88 38.10 11.58 -39.38
N THR A 89 38.98 12.58 -39.27
CA THR A 89 40.31 12.44 -38.64
C THR A 89 40.25 12.46 -37.11
N GLY A 90 39.09 12.74 -36.51
CA GLY A 90 38.90 12.99 -35.09
C GLY A 90 39.10 14.45 -34.68
N ARG A 91 39.55 15.32 -35.59
CA ARG A 91 39.76 16.73 -35.26
C ARG A 91 38.44 17.44 -34.99
N PHE A 92 38.42 18.33 -34.00
CA PHE A 92 37.28 19.21 -33.74
C PHE A 92 37.78 20.60 -33.39
N THR A 93 36.97 21.61 -33.68
CA THR A 93 37.17 22.99 -33.26
C THR A 93 35.81 23.58 -32.91
N PHE A 94 35.67 24.18 -31.74
CA PHE A 94 34.49 24.98 -31.41
C PHE A 94 34.59 26.34 -32.08
N ALA A 95 33.53 26.86 -32.70
CA ALA A 95 33.62 28.15 -33.39
C ALA A 95 33.70 29.34 -32.41
N THR A 96 33.11 29.18 -31.24
CA THR A 96 32.95 30.22 -30.21
C THR A 96 33.09 29.61 -28.82
N VAL A 97 33.25 30.47 -27.82
CA VAL A 97 33.18 30.12 -26.39
C VAL A 97 31.74 30.35 -25.91
N PRO A 98 31.12 29.41 -25.19
CA PRO A 98 29.78 29.61 -24.67
C PRO A 98 29.72 30.75 -23.64
N GLU A 99 28.59 31.45 -23.58
CA GLU A 99 28.36 32.52 -22.60
C GLU A 99 28.57 31.99 -21.17
N GLY A 100 29.34 32.72 -20.35
CA GLY A 100 29.65 32.34 -18.96
C GLY A 100 30.79 31.33 -18.79
N ALA A 101 31.21 30.61 -19.84
CA ALA A 101 32.28 29.60 -19.73
C ALA A 101 33.68 30.18 -19.44
N LEU A 102 33.88 31.48 -19.66
CA LEU A 102 35.11 32.19 -19.28
C LEU A 102 35.12 32.67 -17.82
N GLU A 103 33.94 32.70 -17.18
CA GLU A 103 33.72 33.30 -15.87
C GLU A 103 33.54 32.25 -14.77
N GLY A 104 33.26 31.00 -15.14
CA GLY A 104 33.09 29.88 -14.22
C GLY A 104 33.52 28.54 -14.82
N ASP A 105 33.17 27.46 -14.12
CA ASP A 105 33.42 26.11 -14.61
C ASP A 105 32.53 25.81 -15.84
N SER A 106 32.96 24.89 -16.69
CA SER A 106 32.22 24.43 -17.86
C SER A 106 32.46 22.93 -18.07
N VAL A 107 31.79 22.34 -19.04
CA VAL A 107 31.93 20.92 -19.36
C VAL A 107 31.88 20.70 -20.85
N VAL A 108 32.70 19.78 -21.35
CA VAL A 108 32.59 19.25 -22.71
C VAL A 108 31.99 17.85 -22.64
N TRP A 109 30.81 17.69 -23.22
CA TRP A 109 30.17 16.40 -23.42
C TRP A 109 30.50 15.84 -24.80
N ILE A 110 30.83 14.56 -24.84
CA ILE A 110 31.21 13.82 -26.04
C ILE A 110 30.15 12.73 -26.25
N THR A 111 29.47 12.78 -27.39
CA THR A 111 28.42 11.81 -27.75
C THR A 111 28.67 11.29 -29.16
N GLY A 112 28.86 9.99 -29.31
CA GLY A 112 29.00 9.31 -30.60
C GLY A 112 28.18 8.03 -30.62
N LEU A 113 27.74 7.61 -31.81
CA LEU A 113 26.97 6.37 -31.96
C LEU A 113 27.76 5.15 -31.45
N GLY A 114 27.04 4.23 -30.80
CA GLY A 114 27.65 3.01 -30.24
C GLY A 114 28.40 3.21 -28.92
N ARG A 115 28.24 4.36 -28.25
CA ARG A 115 28.90 4.65 -26.96
C ARG A 115 27.98 5.40 -26.01
N GLU A 116 28.31 5.32 -24.73
CA GLU A 116 27.69 6.16 -23.71
C GLU A 116 28.24 7.59 -23.72
N ALA A 117 27.38 8.58 -23.45
CA ALA A 117 27.77 9.98 -23.34
C ALA A 117 28.81 10.18 -22.22
N SER A 118 29.90 10.86 -22.54
CA SER A 118 31.00 11.12 -21.61
C SER A 118 31.21 12.61 -21.40
N SER A 119 31.66 13.03 -20.22
CA SER A 119 31.90 14.45 -19.90
C SER A 119 33.35 14.74 -19.50
N ILE A 120 33.75 15.99 -19.69
CA ILE A 120 35.05 16.52 -19.30
C ILE A 120 34.81 17.89 -18.66
N ALA A 121 34.97 17.98 -17.34
CA ALA A 121 34.87 19.25 -16.62
C ALA A 121 36.06 20.17 -16.97
N LEU A 122 35.78 21.47 -17.09
CA LEU A 122 36.72 22.54 -17.41
C LEU A 122 36.61 23.65 -16.34
N GLY A 123 37.59 23.76 -15.44
CA GLY A 123 37.62 24.71 -14.29
C GLY A 123 37.70 23.98 -12.94
N SER A 124 38.34 24.44 -11.85
CA SER A 124 39.01 25.70 -11.50
C SER A 124 40.55 25.53 -11.41
N ALA A 125 41.31 26.59 -11.11
CA ALA A 125 42.77 26.68 -11.19
C ALA A 125 43.62 25.60 -10.47
N GLU A 126 43.01 24.78 -9.61
CA GLU A 126 43.70 23.72 -8.86
C GLU A 126 43.86 22.41 -9.66
N ALA A 127 43.04 22.18 -10.67
CA ALA A 127 43.13 21.02 -11.55
C ALA A 127 43.70 21.46 -12.90
N GLY A 128 45.03 21.43 -13.05
CA GLY A 128 45.64 21.49 -14.39
C GLY A 128 44.91 20.51 -15.29
N TRP A 129 44.51 20.94 -16.50
CA TRP A 129 43.58 20.23 -17.37
C TRP A 129 44.02 18.78 -17.59
N ARG A 130 43.55 17.87 -16.73
CA ARG A 130 43.79 16.45 -16.88
C ARG A 130 42.57 15.89 -17.56
N TRP A 131 42.69 15.79 -18.88
CA TRP A 131 41.82 14.94 -19.67
C TRP A 131 41.82 13.56 -19.01
N PRO A 132 40.65 12.98 -18.70
CA PRO A 132 40.59 11.65 -18.13
C PRO A 132 41.39 10.68 -19.00
N ALA A 133 41.99 9.66 -18.36
CA ALA A 133 42.76 8.68 -19.08
C ALA A 133 41.87 8.03 -20.16
N PRO A 134 42.34 7.97 -21.41
CA PRO A 134 41.53 7.60 -22.56
C PRO A 134 41.11 6.12 -22.57
N GLY A 135 39.86 5.78 -22.23
CA GLY A 135 39.36 4.40 -22.36
C GLY A 135 38.07 3.94 -21.67
N GLU A 136 37.29 4.76 -20.97
CA GLU A 136 36.26 4.24 -20.04
C GLU A 136 34.79 4.38 -20.46
N ALA A 137 34.47 5.07 -21.56
CA ALA A 137 33.08 5.16 -22.01
C ALA A 137 32.60 3.77 -22.49
N PRO A 138 31.62 3.14 -21.81
CA PRO A 138 31.13 1.83 -22.22
C PRO A 138 30.59 1.86 -23.65
N ALA A 139 30.83 0.79 -24.40
CA ALA A 139 30.14 0.59 -25.67
C ALA A 139 28.64 0.42 -25.36
N ARG A 140 27.80 1.22 -26.02
CA ARG A 140 26.35 1.20 -25.79
C ARG A 140 25.64 1.53 -27.07
N ASP A 141 24.71 0.68 -27.48
CA ASP A 141 23.95 0.89 -28.70
C ASP A 141 23.24 2.24 -28.66
N ALA A 142 23.16 2.88 -29.81
CA ALA A 142 22.37 4.10 -29.93
C ALA A 142 20.89 3.76 -29.75
N VAL A 143 20.17 4.68 -29.14
CA VAL A 143 18.77 4.49 -28.75
C VAL A 143 17.91 5.08 -29.83
N ARG A 144 17.04 4.27 -30.43
CA ARG A 144 16.04 4.76 -31.38
C ARG A 144 14.84 5.27 -30.58
N VAL A 145 14.57 6.57 -30.65
CA VAL A 145 13.36 7.15 -30.06
C VAL A 145 12.33 7.34 -31.16
N VAL A 146 11.25 6.57 -31.12
CA VAL A 146 10.12 6.69 -32.04
C VAL A 146 9.06 7.57 -31.39
N VAL A 147 8.70 8.66 -32.04
CA VAL A 147 7.58 9.49 -31.60
C VAL A 147 6.38 9.23 -32.50
N GLN A 148 5.24 8.93 -31.91
CA GLN A 148 4.02 8.58 -32.61
C GLN A 148 2.82 9.39 -32.11
N ARG A 149 1.75 9.41 -32.91
CA ARG A 149 0.44 9.98 -32.59
C ARG A 149 -0.62 8.96 -33.04
N ALA A 150 -1.41 8.47 -32.09
CA ALA A 150 -2.35 7.38 -32.28
C ALA A 150 -1.70 6.14 -32.94
N GLY A 151 -0.46 5.81 -32.55
CA GLY A 151 0.32 4.70 -33.10
C GLY A 151 1.01 4.96 -34.44
N GLU A 152 0.81 6.13 -35.07
CA GLU A 152 1.45 6.50 -36.33
C GLU A 152 2.69 7.39 -36.09
N PRO A 153 3.83 7.13 -36.74
CA PRO A 153 5.05 7.92 -36.55
C PRO A 153 4.88 9.39 -36.98
N VAL A 154 5.49 10.32 -36.24
CA VAL A 154 5.40 11.77 -36.49
C VAL A 154 6.78 12.37 -36.73
N ALA A 155 6.98 12.91 -37.94
CA ALA A 155 8.18 13.65 -38.32
C ALA A 155 8.18 15.09 -37.77
N GLY A 156 9.36 15.67 -37.62
CA GLY A 156 9.50 17.08 -37.22
C GLY A 156 9.26 17.34 -35.73
N VAL A 157 9.27 16.30 -34.90
CA VAL A 157 9.08 16.43 -33.45
C VAL A 157 10.39 16.84 -32.81
N SER A 158 10.37 17.90 -32.02
CA SER A 158 11.51 18.31 -31.20
C SER A 158 11.65 17.35 -30.02
N LEU A 159 12.77 16.63 -30.00
CA LEU A 159 13.19 15.77 -28.91
C LEU A 159 14.27 16.48 -28.11
N ARG A 160 14.08 16.53 -26.79
CA ARG A 160 15.10 16.98 -25.83
C ARG A 160 15.48 15.83 -24.93
N HIS A 161 16.77 15.66 -24.76
CA HIS A 161 17.38 14.60 -23.99
C HIS A 161 18.30 15.20 -22.94
N THR A 162 17.99 14.91 -21.68
CA THR A 162 18.78 15.32 -20.50
C THR A 162 19.16 14.09 -19.69
N LEU A 163 20.13 14.21 -18.79
CA LEU A 163 20.44 13.15 -17.84
C LEU A 163 19.77 13.43 -16.50
N SER A 164 19.18 12.38 -15.93
CA SER A 164 18.76 12.38 -14.54
C SER A 164 19.98 12.50 -13.65
N PHE A 165 19.89 13.31 -12.60
CA PHE A 165 20.93 13.42 -11.57
C PHE A 165 20.38 12.99 -10.20
N TRP A 166 19.42 12.06 -10.27
CA TRP A 166 18.69 11.51 -9.14
C TRP A 166 19.20 10.15 -8.68
N GLU A 167 20.18 9.54 -9.35
CA GLU A 167 20.64 8.22 -8.94
C GLU A 167 21.48 8.32 -7.65
N ALA A 168 21.31 7.33 -6.77
CA ALA A 168 22.19 7.17 -5.63
C ALA A 168 23.62 6.87 -6.11
N GLY A 169 24.63 7.35 -5.38
CA GLY A 169 26.04 7.09 -5.67
C GLY A 169 26.74 8.10 -6.58
N GLN A 170 26.00 8.97 -7.30
CA GLN A 170 26.62 10.05 -8.08
C GLN A 170 27.29 11.07 -7.15
N THR A 171 28.52 11.48 -7.49
CA THR A 171 29.21 12.57 -6.80
C THR A 171 28.50 13.91 -7.06
N GLU A 172 28.64 14.89 -6.16
CA GLU A 172 28.06 16.24 -6.41
C GLU A 172 28.63 16.87 -7.68
N GLN A 173 29.88 16.58 -8.02
CA GLN A 173 30.46 16.98 -9.28
C GLN A 173 29.73 16.33 -10.47
N GLU A 174 29.49 15.02 -10.45
CA GLU A 174 28.76 14.34 -11.54
C GLU A 174 27.33 14.90 -11.69
N LYS A 175 26.61 15.11 -10.59
CA LYS A 175 25.28 15.72 -10.63
C LYS A 175 25.33 17.10 -11.26
N ARG A 176 26.31 17.93 -10.85
CA ARG A 176 26.56 19.26 -11.42
C ARG A 176 26.81 19.20 -12.92
N LEU A 177 27.58 18.23 -13.41
CA LEU A 177 27.79 18.02 -14.86
C LEU A 177 26.50 17.59 -15.56
N ARG A 178 25.78 16.60 -15.02
CA ARG A 178 24.55 16.06 -15.60
C ARG A 178 23.44 17.10 -15.74
N ARG A 179 23.35 18.08 -14.81
CA ARG A 179 22.41 19.22 -14.89
C ARG A 179 22.57 20.07 -16.14
N VAL A 180 23.71 20.03 -16.82
CA VAL A 180 23.93 20.82 -18.03
C VAL A 180 24.06 19.95 -19.28
N PHE A 181 23.77 18.65 -19.18
CA PHE A 181 23.65 17.81 -20.36
C PHE A 181 22.33 18.10 -21.07
N LEU A 182 22.43 18.58 -22.30
CA LEU A 182 21.30 18.75 -23.21
C LEU A 182 21.68 18.25 -24.59
N ARG A 183 20.85 17.36 -25.14
CA ARG A 183 20.84 17.01 -26.54
C ARG A 183 19.47 17.30 -27.12
N GLU A 184 19.50 17.82 -28.33
CA GLU A 184 18.29 18.13 -29.08
C GLU A 184 18.37 17.41 -30.43
N ALA A 185 17.26 16.80 -30.81
CA ALA A 185 17.09 16.13 -32.09
C ALA A 185 15.71 16.46 -32.65
N GLU A 186 15.54 16.26 -33.94
CA GLU A 186 14.26 16.33 -34.62
C GLU A 186 13.97 14.96 -35.22
N THR A 187 12.74 14.46 -35.08
CA THR A 187 12.39 13.16 -35.65
C THR A 187 12.35 13.21 -37.18
N GLY A 188 12.87 12.16 -37.81
CA GLY A 188 12.88 11.99 -39.26
C GLY A 188 11.52 11.62 -39.83
N ALA A 189 11.48 11.33 -41.14
CA ALA A 189 10.25 10.97 -41.85
C ALA A 189 9.57 9.69 -41.32
N ASP A 190 10.32 8.80 -40.68
CA ASP A 190 9.81 7.58 -40.03
C ASP A 190 9.40 7.82 -38.56
N GLY A 191 9.33 9.09 -38.13
CA GLY A 191 9.01 9.48 -36.77
C GLY A 191 10.08 9.15 -35.74
N SER A 192 11.28 8.70 -36.15
CA SER A 192 12.33 8.33 -35.23
C SER A 192 13.48 9.34 -35.18
N ALA A 193 14.16 9.41 -34.04
CA ALA A 193 15.47 10.03 -33.91
C ALA A 193 16.42 9.07 -33.19
N VAL A 194 17.71 9.20 -33.46
CA VAL A 194 18.74 8.40 -32.80
C VAL A 194 19.40 9.25 -31.71
N LEU A 195 19.42 8.73 -30.49
CA LEU A 195 20.03 9.38 -29.34
C LEU A 195 21.21 8.56 -28.81
N VAL A 196 22.19 9.26 -28.26
CA VAL A 196 23.33 8.66 -27.59
C VAL A 196 23.02 8.62 -26.09
N PRO A 197 22.78 7.45 -25.48
CA PRO A 197 22.43 7.37 -24.08
C PRO A 197 23.56 7.88 -23.19
N GLY A 198 23.24 8.56 -22.09
CA GLY A 198 24.21 8.82 -21.03
C GLY A 198 24.17 7.75 -19.94
N SER A 199 25.12 7.85 -19.02
CA SER A 199 25.17 6.98 -17.83
C SER A 199 23.88 7.10 -17.02
N GLY A 200 23.37 5.97 -16.56
CA GLY A 200 22.20 5.91 -15.71
C GLY A 200 20.86 6.31 -16.36
N ASP A 201 19.99 6.93 -15.57
CA ASP A 201 18.68 7.39 -15.99
C ASP A 201 18.76 8.60 -16.94
N ASN A 202 18.03 8.50 -18.05
CA ASN A 202 17.90 9.50 -19.08
C ASN A 202 16.47 10.05 -19.04
N LEU A 203 16.30 11.35 -19.30
CA LEU A 203 15.00 12.00 -19.40
C LEU A 203 14.79 12.48 -20.84
N LEU A 204 13.68 12.08 -21.44
CA LEU A 204 13.27 12.44 -22.79
C LEU A 204 11.98 13.26 -22.77
N LEU A 205 11.99 14.36 -23.51
CA LEU A 205 10.85 15.24 -23.73
C LEU A 205 10.60 15.34 -25.24
N ALA A 206 9.37 15.12 -25.69
CA ALA A 206 8.99 15.28 -27.09
C ALA A 206 7.88 16.33 -27.23
N ALA A 207 8.01 17.24 -28.19
CA ALA A 207 6.99 18.26 -28.46
C ALA A 207 6.93 18.65 -29.94
N VAL A 208 5.72 18.88 -30.44
CA VAL A 208 5.46 19.46 -31.77
C VAL A 208 4.22 20.34 -31.72
N GLY A 209 4.36 21.63 -31.99
CA GLY A 209 3.27 22.60 -31.85
C GLY A 209 2.63 22.58 -30.44
N ASP A 210 1.32 22.31 -30.38
CA ASP A 210 0.53 22.22 -29.14
C ASP A 210 0.44 20.79 -28.58
N GLU A 211 1.25 19.86 -29.08
CA GLU A 211 1.28 18.48 -28.62
C GLU A 211 2.59 18.17 -27.90
N ARG A 212 2.49 17.35 -26.87
CA ARG A 212 3.61 16.90 -26.04
C ARG A 212 3.47 15.44 -25.73
N ALA A 213 4.59 14.73 -25.65
CA ALA A 213 4.60 13.41 -25.03
C ALA A 213 4.72 13.55 -23.51
N ILE A 214 4.27 12.52 -22.79
CA ILE A 214 4.61 12.34 -21.38
C ILE A 214 6.11 12.10 -21.31
N SER A 215 6.78 12.79 -20.38
CA SER A 215 8.23 12.66 -20.24
C SER A 215 8.60 11.23 -19.88
N TRP A 216 9.54 10.65 -20.62
CA TRP A 216 10.07 9.33 -20.30
C TRP A 216 11.32 9.49 -19.45
N LEU A 217 11.39 8.75 -18.33
CA LEU A 217 12.52 8.73 -17.40
C LEU A 217 12.93 7.29 -17.16
N GLY A 218 14.17 6.93 -17.44
CA GLY A 218 14.71 5.61 -17.12
C GLY A 218 16.03 5.31 -17.81
N LYS A 219 16.53 4.09 -17.64
CA LYS A 219 17.69 3.59 -18.39
C LYS A 219 17.26 3.24 -19.81
N PRO A 220 17.85 3.85 -20.83
CA PRO A 220 17.35 3.71 -22.19
C PRO A 220 17.66 2.33 -22.78
N GLU A 221 16.61 1.69 -23.30
CA GLU A 221 16.61 0.44 -24.09
C GLU A 221 17.01 0.71 -25.56
N LYS A 222 17.01 -0.32 -26.41
CA LYS A 222 17.30 -0.18 -27.85
C LYS A 222 16.30 0.74 -28.56
N GLU A 223 15.03 0.71 -28.14
CA GLU A 223 13.97 1.54 -28.71
C GLU A 223 13.08 2.12 -27.60
N ILE A 224 12.74 3.41 -27.71
CA ILE A 224 11.82 4.10 -26.80
C ILE A 224 10.69 4.68 -27.64
N VAL A 225 9.44 4.38 -27.28
CA VAL A 225 8.26 4.90 -27.96
C VAL A 225 7.63 6.01 -27.12
N LEU A 226 7.48 7.20 -27.69
CA LEU A 226 6.82 8.35 -27.07
C LEU A 226 5.53 8.67 -27.81
N GLU A 227 4.41 8.72 -27.08
CA GLU A 227 3.10 9.06 -27.63
C GLU A 227 2.82 10.56 -27.47
N LEU A 228 2.59 11.27 -28.58
CA LEU A 228 2.18 12.67 -28.60
C LEU A 228 0.72 12.80 -28.22
N LEU A 229 0.48 13.60 -27.18
CA LEU A 229 -0.85 13.91 -26.68
C LEU A 229 -1.14 15.40 -26.88
N PRO A 230 -2.42 15.78 -27.10
CA PRO A 230 -2.80 17.18 -27.06
C PRO A 230 -2.46 17.78 -25.69
N THR A 231 -2.08 19.05 -25.64
CA THR A 231 -1.76 19.69 -24.35
C THR A 231 -2.99 20.32 -23.66
N ILE A 232 -2.88 20.51 -22.35
CA ILE A 232 -3.73 21.42 -21.54
C ILE A 232 -2.83 22.45 -20.88
N LYS A 233 -3.38 23.62 -20.53
CA LYS A 233 -2.66 24.61 -19.71
C LYS A 233 -3.01 24.41 -18.24
N VAL A 234 -1.99 24.38 -17.40
CA VAL A 234 -2.14 24.30 -15.94
C VAL A 234 -1.49 25.53 -15.32
N SER A 235 -2.23 26.23 -14.46
CA SER A 235 -1.71 27.32 -13.63
C SER A 235 -2.29 27.27 -12.24
N GLY A 236 -1.79 28.10 -11.35
CA GLY A 236 -2.39 28.26 -10.04
C GLY A 236 -1.61 29.16 -9.13
N ARG A 237 -2.00 29.11 -7.86
CA ARG A 237 -1.35 29.85 -6.79
C ARG A 237 -1.23 28.96 -5.55
N VAL A 238 -0.06 29.03 -4.92
CA VAL A 238 0.20 28.48 -3.60
C VAL A 238 0.03 29.58 -2.57
N ILE A 239 -0.81 29.32 -1.58
CA ILE A 239 -1.05 30.21 -0.44
C ILE A 239 -0.46 29.49 0.77
N VAL A 240 0.45 30.14 1.49
CA VAL A 240 1.05 29.58 2.70
C VAL A 240 0.52 30.34 3.91
N ASP A 241 -0.10 29.61 4.83
CA ASP A 241 -0.47 30.12 6.13
C ASP A 241 0.77 30.13 7.05
N GLY A 242 1.17 31.31 7.51
CA GLY A 242 2.28 31.48 8.46
C GLY A 242 3.34 32.52 8.05
N PRO A 243 4.54 32.49 8.64
CA PRO A 243 5.64 33.40 8.29
C PRO A 243 6.07 33.23 6.83
N ALA A 244 6.66 34.29 6.26
CA ALA A 244 7.12 34.29 4.88
C ALA A 244 8.08 33.12 4.59
N LEU A 245 7.77 32.36 3.53
CA LEU A 245 8.62 31.29 2.99
C LEU A 245 9.18 31.69 1.63
N GLU A 246 10.31 31.09 1.27
CA GLU A 246 10.89 31.19 -0.08
C GLU A 246 10.10 30.27 -1.03
N LEU A 247 9.02 30.81 -1.61
CA LEU A 247 8.09 30.06 -2.46
C LEU A 247 8.73 29.58 -3.77
N ASP A 248 9.81 30.22 -4.21
CA ASP A 248 10.60 29.84 -5.39
C ASP A 248 11.39 28.53 -5.20
N LYS A 249 11.46 28.01 -3.97
CA LYS A 249 11.97 26.65 -3.66
C LYS A 249 10.90 25.57 -3.83
N LEU A 250 9.63 25.93 -3.97
CA LEU A 250 8.54 24.98 -4.15
C LEU A 250 8.47 24.48 -5.58
N ARG A 251 7.98 23.26 -5.75
CA ARG A 251 7.78 22.61 -7.04
C ARG A 251 6.37 22.07 -7.14
N TYR A 252 5.82 22.06 -8.35
CA TYR A 252 4.54 21.44 -8.61
C TYR A 252 4.66 20.38 -9.71
N HIS A 253 3.86 19.32 -9.61
CA HIS A 253 3.74 18.29 -10.63
C HIS A 253 2.27 18.01 -10.94
N VAL A 254 2.02 17.55 -12.17
CA VAL A 254 0.67 17.26 -12.67
C VAL A 254 0.53 15.77 -12.86
N ASN A 255 -0.52 15.19 -12.26
CA ASN A 255 -0.89 13.79 -12.42
C ASN A 255 -2.26 13.70 -13.09
N PHE A 256 -2.48 12.64 -13.88
CA PHE A 256 -3.78 12.35 -14.49
C PHE A 256 -4.37 11.09 -13.85
N LEU A 257 -5.61 11.18 -13.36
CA LEU A 257 -6.26 10.16 -12.52
C LEU A 257 -7.57 9.66 -13.12
N ASN A 258 -7.79 8.34 -13.11
CA ASN A 258 -9.11 7.77 -13.38
C ASN A 258 -10.09 8.12 -12.26
N ALA A 259 -11.35 8.42 -12.61
CA ALA A 259 -12.38 8.83 -11.65
C ALA A 259 -12.80 7.73 -10.65
N VAL A 260 -12.27 6.51 -10.77
CA VAL A 260 -12.76 5.33 -10.04
C VAL A 260 -11.59 4.66 -9.32
N ASN A 261 -11.55 4.83 -8.00
CA ASN A 261 -10.72 4.10 -7.01
C ASN A 261 -9.20 4.32 -7.02
N PHE A 262 -8.80 5.40 -6.36
CA PHE A 262 -7.41 5.63 -5.90
C PHE A 262 -6.87 4.50 -5.00
N LEU A 263 -7.74 3.81 -4.25
CA LEU A 263 -7.35 2.81 -3.25
C LEU A 263 -6.87 1.47 -3.82
N ASN A 264 -7.09 1.19 -5.11
CA ASN A 264 -6.72 -0.09 -5.73
C ASN A 264 -5.63 0.06 -6.81
N ALA A 265 -5.08 1.26 -7.00
CA ALA A 265 -4.04 1.54 -7.99
C ALA A 265 -2.64 1.11 -7.49
N GLU A 266 -2.52 -0.10 -6.94
CA GLU A 266 -1.24 -0.62 -6.44
C GLU A 266 -0.24 -0.89 -7.58
N ASP A 267 -0.70 -1.08 -8.82
CA ASP A 267 0.17 -1.30 -9.98
C ASP A 267 0.70 -0.02 -10.64
N GLY A 268 0.39 1.16 -10.08
CA GLY A 268 0.75 2.46 -10.67
C GLY A 268 0.15 2.73 -12.05
N SER A 269 -0.62 1.79 -12.62
CA SER A 269 -1.11 1.87 -13.99
C SER A 269 -2.30 2.81 -14.14
N ASP A 270 -3.01 3.10 -13.04
CA ASP A 270 -4.06 4.12 -12.97
C ASP A 270 -3.54 5.54 -12.73
N PHE A 271 -2.24 5.66 -12.50
CA PHE A 271 -1.54 6.91 -12.28
C PHE A 271 -0.63 7.21 -13.47
N LEU A 272 -1.02 8.22 -14.27
CA LEU A 272 -0.16 8.72 -15.32
C LEU A 272 0.48 10.02 -14.83
N GLN A 273 1.74 9.94 -14.38
CA GLN A 273 2.50 11.14 -14.05
C GLN A 273 2.66 11.96 -15.34
N GLY A 274 2.06 13.15 -15.39
CA GLY A 274 2.00 14.01 -16.57
C GLY A 274 3.35 14.55 -17.02
N GLY A 275 4.38 14.30 -16.21
CA GLY A 275 5.78 14.59 -16.50
C GLY A 275 6.50 15.14 -15.29
N ALA A 276 7.66 15.71 -15.54
CA ALA A 276 8.57 16.21 -14.52
C ALA A 276 8.10 17.51 -13.83
N SER A 277 8.68 17.84 -12.67
CA SER A 277 8.21 18.96 -11.83
C SER A 277 8.60 20.34 -12.38
N MET A 278 7.72 21.31 -12.19
CA MET A 278 7.92 22.72 -12.57
C MET A 278 8.09 23.61 -11.32
N GLY A 279 8.71 24.77 -11.48
CA GLY A 279 8.92 25.76 -10.40
C GLY A 279 7.65 26.53 -10.03
N VAL A 280 7.47 26.81 -8.74
CA VAL A 280 6.57 27.87 -8.27
C VAL A 280 7.37 29.19 -8.25
N ARG A 281 6.75 30.31 -8.62
CA ARG A 281 7.39 31.63 -8.58
C ARG A 281 7.41 32.17 -7.16
N SER A 282 8.26 33.17 -6.90
CA SER A 282 8.38 33.80 -5.57
C SER A 282 7.09 34.47 -5.07
N ASP A 283 6.16 34.83 -5.95
CA ASP A 283 4.83 35.36 -5.61
C ASP A 283 3.77 34.27 -5.29
N GLY A 284 4.19 33.00 -5.33
CA GLY A 284 3.37 31.81 -5.14
C GLY A 284 2.62 31.37 -6.40
N SER A 285 2.69 32.10 -7.51
CA SER A 285 2.05 31.71 -8.76
C SER A 285 2.84 30.61 -9.49
N PHE A 286 2.15 29.79 -10.28
CA PHE A 286 2.78 28.86 -11.20
C PHE A 286 1.96 28.74 -12.49
N GLY A 287 2.59 28.32 -13.59
CA GLY A 287 1.96 28.29 -14.91
C GLY A 287 1.62 29.68 -15.48
N PRO A 288 0.86 29.78 -16.59
CA PRO A 288 0.28 28.66 -17.33
C PRO A 288 1.33 27.88 -18.12
N ASP A 289 1.54 26.62 -17.73
CA ASP A 289 2.46 25.72 -18.42
C ASP A 289 1.67 24.67 -19.21
N PRO A 290 2.10 24.31 -20.44
CA PRO A 290 1.46 23.27 -21.24
C PRO A 290 1.90 21.87 -20.81
N TRP A 291 0.93 21.01 -20.51
CA TRP A 291 1.10 19.63 -20.08
C TRP A 291 0.39 18.65 -21.05
N PRO A 292 0.97 17.49 -21.35
CA PRO A 292 0.31 16.48 -22.19
C PRO A 292 -0.96 15.96 -21.51
N ARG A 293 -2.10 15.98 -22.20
CA ARG A 293 -3.40 15.58 -21.65
C ARG A 293 -3.54 14.06 -21.65
N GLY A 294 -3.35 13.43 -20.50
CA GLY A 294 -3.70 12.01 -20.33
C GLY A 294 -5.19 11.75 -20.57
N GLU A 295 -5.56 10.54 -20.97
CA GLU A 295 -6.96 10.13 -21.26
C GLU A 295 -7.88 10.06 -20.02
N ARG A 296 -7.38 10.48 -18.86
CA ARG A 296 -8.06 10.31 -17.58
C ARG A 296 -9.06 11.42 -17.29
N ALA A 297 -10.03 11.15 -16.42
CA ALA A 297 -11.13 12.08 -16.13
C ALA A 297 -10.72 13.29 -15.27
N GLN A 298 -9.66 13.16 -14.47
CA GLN A 298 -9.22 14.19 -13.53
C GLN A 298 -7.75 14.58 -13.74
N VAL A 299 -7.45 15.83 -13.41
CA VAL A 299 -6.10 16.39 -13.30
C VAL A 299 -5.85 16.71 -11.84
N GLN A 300 -4.71 16.27 -11.33
CA GLN A 300 -4.24 16.57 -9.98
C GLN A 300 -2.97 17.41 -10.07
N VAL A 301 -2.91 18.49 -9.30
CA VAL A 301 -1.66 19.21 -9.03
C VAL A 301 -1.23 18.89 -7.62
N VAL A 302 0.03 18.52 -7.46
CA VAL A 302 0.66 18.35 -6.16
C VAL A 302 1.83 19.33 -6.08
N VAL A 303 1.87 20.11 -5.00
CA VAL A 303 2.94 21.05 -4.69
C VAL A 303 3.74 20.49 -3.52
N SER A 304 5.06 20.41 -3.66
CA SER A 304 5.99 19.90 -2.66
C SER A 304 7.35 20.60 -2.70
N GLY A 305 8.25 20.23 -1.78
CA GLY A 305 9.57 20.86 -1.62
C GLY A 305 9.58 22.04 -0.64
N GLY A 306 10.76 22.64 -0.45
CA GLY A 306 10.95 23.72 0.52
C GLY A 306 10.61 23.30 1.96
N GLU A 307 9.96 24.22 2.68
CA GLU A 307 9.59 24.07 4.09
C GLU A 307 8.08 23.86 4.30
N ILE A 308 7.30 23.58 3.26
CA ILE A 308 5.85 23.39 3.37
C ILE A 308 5.48 21.94 3.64
N VAL A 309 4.26 21.74 4.12
CA VAL A 309 3.57 20.45 3.97
C VAL A 309 3.10 20.31 2.52
N PRO A 310 3.38 19.20 1.81
CA PRO A 310 2.86 18.99 0.48
C PRO A 310 1.35 19.08 0.47
N VAL A 311 0.84 19.74 -0.56
CA VAL A 311 -0.59 19.92 -0.77
C VAL A 311 -0.94 19.44 -2.17
N ARG A 312 -2.14 18.88 -2.30
CA ARG A 312 -2.69 18.47 -3.59
C ARG A 312 -4.07 19.05 -3.81
N ALA A 313 -4.39 19.28 -5.07
CA ALA A 313 -5.72 19.66 -5.51
C ALA A 313 -6.09 18.89 -6.78
N THR A 314 -7.34 18.48 -6.90
CA THR A 314 -7.87 17.78 -8.07
C THR A 314 -8.93 18.62 -8.76
N ALA A 315 -9.01 18.51 -10.08
CA ALA A 315 -10.00 19.16 -10.92
C ALA A 315 -10.41 18.22 -12.07
N SER A 316 -11.53 18.52 -12.73
CA SER A 316 -11.90 17.83 -13.97
C SER A 316 -10.83 18.08 -15.04
N ASN A 317 -10.45 17.03 -15.77
CA ASN A 317 -9.49 17.17 -16.86
C ASN A 317 -10.12 17.99 -18.00
N PRO A 318 -9.60 19.19 -18.31
CA PRO A 318 -10.21 20.04 -19.33
C PRO A 318 -10.10 19.38 -20.72
N PRO A 319 -10.90 19.83 -21.70
CA PRO A 319 -10.73 19.37 -23.08
C PRO A 319 -9.32 19.73 -23.61
N PRO A 320 -8.85 19.07 -24.69
CA PRO A 320 -7.63 19.48 -25.40
C PRO A 320 -7.52 21.00 -25.58
N ARG A 321 -6.34 21.56 -25.27
CA ARG A 321 -6.01 23.01 -25.23
C ARG A 321 -6.78 23.84 -24.20
N GLY A 322 -7.60 23.19 -23.37
CA GLY A 322 -8.27 23.83 -22.26
C GLY A 322 -7.30 24.26 -21.15
N HIS A 323 -7.82 25.02 -20.20
CA HIS A 323 -7.04 25.60 -19.10
C HIS A 323 -7.73 25.26 -17.78
N VAL A 324 -6.93 24.81 -16.82
CA VAL A 324 -7.35 24.59 -15.43
C VAL A 324 -6.46 25.41 -14.49
N THR A 325 -7.08 26.02 -13.49
CA THR A 325 -6.42 26.84 -12.46
C THR A 325 -6.66 26.25 -11.08
N PHE A 326 -5.62 26.20 -10.27
CA PHE A 326 -5.67 25.69 -8.90
C PHE A 326 -5.33 26.78 -7.87
N GLU A 327 -6.01 26.75 -6.73
CA GLU A 327 -5.56 27.41 -5.50
C GLU A 327 -5.21 26.31 -4.50
N LEU A 328 -3.97 26.33 -4.01
CA LEU A 328 -3.48 25.36 -3.04
C LEU A 328 -3.06 26.09 -1.77
N ALA A 329 -3.83 25.92 -0.71
CA ALA A 329 -3.47 26.40 0.61
C ALA A 329 -2.63 25.35 1.34
N THR A 330 -1.49 25.75 1.88
CA THR A 330 -0.61 24.91 2.69
C THR A 330 -0.09 25.69 3.90
N GLN A 331 0.62 25.00 4.78
CA GLN A 331 1.27 25.56 5.95
C GLN A 331 2.76 25.19 5.94
N ARG A 332 3.54 25.91 6.74
CA ARG A 332 4.92 25.52 7.02
C ARG A 332 4.93 24.18 7.77
N GLY A 333 5.69 23.21 7.29
CA GLY A 333 5.94 21.95 7.98
C GLY A 333 6.84 22.16 9.19
N TYR A 334 6.67 21.31 10.20
CA TYR A 334 7.58 21.23 11.33
C TYR A 334 8.91 20.63 10.86
N PRO A 335 10.06 21.24 11.22
CA PRO A 335 11.35 20.64 10.95
C PRO A 335 11.47 19.36 11.77
N PHE A 336 11.65 18.25 11.06
CA PHE A 336 11.86 16.94 11.61
C PHE A 336 13.24 16.47 11.20
N GLU A 337 14.09 16.21 12.18
CA GLU A 337 15.47 15.85 11.95
C GLU A 337 15.64 14.33 11.94
N VAL A 338 16.39 13.83 10.97
CA VAL A 338 16.77 12.42 10.86
C VAL A 338 18.30 12.34 10.97
N ALA A 339 18.79 11.56 11.91
CA ALA A 339 20.22 11.34 12.14
C ALA A 339 20.58 9.90 11.75
N ALA A 340 21.15 9.73 10.55
CA ALA A 340 21.67 8.45 10.08
C ALA A 340 23.04 8.18 10.69
N ALA A 341 23.18 7.03 11.35
CA ALA A 341 24.40 6.61 12.00
C ALA A 341 24.63 5.10 11.82
N THR A 342 25.87 4.66 11.97
CA THR A 342 26.23 3.24 12.07
C THR A 342 25.86 2.67 13.45
N PRO A 343 25.89 1.33 13.66
CA PRO A 343 25.60 0.73 14.97
C PRO A 343 26.49 1.25 16.11
N ASP A 344 27.76 1.57 15.82
CA ASP A 344 28.72 2.18 16.75
C ASP A 344 28.55 3.71 16.89
N GLY A 345 27.57 4.30 16.22
CA GLY A 345 27.17 5.71 16.37
C GLY A 345 27.92 6.70 15.49
N GLN A 346 28.74 6.24 14.53
CA GLN A 346 29.39 7.15 13.57
C GLN A 346 28.36 7.72 12.59
N PRO A 347 28.44 9.01 12.23
CA PRO A 347 27.52 9.63 11.30
C PRO A 347 27.66 9.02 9.89
N VAL A 348 26.53 8.82 9.23
CA VAL A 348 26.49 8.30 7.86
C VAL A 348 26.20 9.45 6.91
N GLN A 349 27.26 10.06 6.36
CA GLN A 349 27.17 11.15 5.39
C GLN A 349 26.61 10.68 4.04
N ALA A 350 25.93 11.57 3.32
CA ALA A 350 25.43 11.34 1.96
C ALA A 350 24.44 10.17 1.84
N ALA A 351 23.78 9.79 2.95
CA ALA A 351 22.63 8.92 2.93
C ALA A 351 21.43 9.67 2.38
N LEU A 352 20.65 8.99 1.56
CA LEU A 352 19.52 9.54 0.86
C LEU A 352 18.26 9.30 1.65
N LEU A 353 17.65 10.38 2.11
CA LEU A 353 16.42 10.40 2.89
C LEU A 353 15.24 10.68 1.98
N PHE A 354 14.29 9.75 1.93
CA PHE A 354 12.96 9.96 1.37
C PHE A 354 11.96 10.01 2.52
N ALA A 355 11.05 10.97 2.45
CA ALA A 355 9.98 11.08 3.42
C ALA A 355 8.64 11.29 2.71
N TRP A 356 7.62 10.60 3.21
CA TRP A 356 6.24 10.75 2.77
C TRP A 356 5.38 11.08 3.99
N HIS A 357 4.41 11.94 3.76
CA HIS A 357 3.42 12.34 4.75
C HIS A 357 2.07 11.76 4.40
N TRP A 358 1.41 11.19 5.39
CA TRP A 358 0.05 10.72 5.23
C TRP A 358 -0.93 11.90 5.21
N SER A 359 -1.54 12.16 4.05
CA SER A 359 -2.53 13.25 3.90
C SER A 359 -3.94 12.86 4.38
N GLY A 360 -4.07 11.79 5.16
CA GLY A 360 -5.35 11.18 5.54
C GLY A 360 -5.86 10.13 4.54
N SER A 361 -5.54 10.27 3.25
CA SER A 361 -6.02 9.41 2.17
C SER A 361 -4.93 8.78 1.31
N ASP A 362 -3.70 9.29 1.41
CA ASP A 362 -2.58 8.88 0.57
C ASP A 362 -1.24 9.32 1.17
N TRP A 363 -0.15 8.70 0.73
CA TRP A 363 1.22 9.09 1.06
C TRP A 363 1.74 10.11 0.05
N LEU A 364 1.82 11.38 0.48
CA LEU A 364 2.37 12.44 -0.35
C LEU A 364 3.88 12.55 -0.14
N PRO A 365 4.69 12.60 -1.21
CA PRO A 365 6.13 12.80 -1.06
C PRO A 365 6.40 14.19 -0.48
N LEU A 366 7.05 14.25 0.68
CA LEU A 366 7.46 15.50 1.35
C LEU A 366 8.60 16.15 0.57
N THR A 367 9.74 15.49 0.67
CA THR A 367 11.02 15.97 0.16
C THR A 367 11.99 14.81 0.14
N ARG A 368 13.02 14.97 -0.69
CA ARG A 368 14.18 14.10 -0.75
C ARG A 368 15.36 14.90 -0.22
N GLN A 369 16.03 14.41 0.82
CA GLN A 369 17.21 15.06 1.39
C GLN A 369 18.41 14.13 1.36
N VAL A 370 19.59 14.71 1.60
CA VAL A 370 20.85 14.00 1.70
C VAL A 370 21.44 14.38 3.06
N THR A 371 21.95 13.41 3.80
CA THR A 371 22.58 13.67 5.09
C THR A 371 23.91 14.40 4.93
N GLY A 372 24.17 15.37 5.83
CA GLY A 372 25.42 16.11 5.90
C GLY A 372 26.59 15.28 6.46
N GLU A 373 27.74 15.93 6.67
CA GLU A 373 28.93 15.31 7.30
C GLU A 373 28.65 14.77 8.71
N ASP A 374 27.68 15.36 9.41
CA ASP A 374 27.19 14.94 10.72
C ASP A 374 26.15 13.82 10.66
N GLY A 375 25.85 13.30 9.46
CA GLY A 375 24.84 12.26 9.24
C GLY A 375 23.41 12.76 9.40
N ARG A 376 23.17 14.07 9.48
CA ARG A 376 21.84 14.64 9.72
C ARG A 376 21.21 15.18 8.45
N ALA A 377 19.89 15.05 8.36
CA ALA A 377 19.06 15.68 7.35
C ALA A 377 17.75 16.18 7.98
N THR A 378 17.25 17.32 7.52
CA THR A 378 15.99 17.90 8.00
C THR A 378 14.93 17.84 6.92
N VAL A 379 13.79 17.22 7.25
CA VAL A 379 12.58 17.25 6.42
C VAL A 379 11.53 18.13 7.08
N HIS A 380 10.65 18.74 6.31
CA HIS A 380 9.56 19.56 6.85
C HIS A 380 8.25 18.81 6.63
N ALA A 381 7.53 18.55 7.72
CA ALA A 381 6.39 17.64 7.75
C ALA A 381 5.21 18.24 8.50
N ALA A 382 3.98 17.83 8.15
CA ALA A 382 2.84 18.12 9.01
C ALA A 382 2.97 17.34 10.33
N ALA A 383 2.30 17.83 11.38
CA ALA A 383 2.04 16.98 12.54
C ALA A 383 1.17 15.80 12.08
N GLY A 384 1.61 14.58 12.37
CA GLY A 384 0.95 13.37 11.90
C GLY A 384 1.94 12.29 11.50
N GLU A 385 1.45 11.31 10.77
CA GLU A 385 2.18 10.11 10.39
C GLU A 385 3.15 10.38 9.23
N LEU A 386 4.38 9.91 9.41
CA LEU A 386 5.43 9.89 8.41
C LEU A 386 5.88 8.47 8.10
N MET A 387 6.12 8.23 6.81
CA MET A 387 6.91 7.12 6.31
C MET A 387 8.27 7.69 5.91
N ILE A 388 9.33 7.06 6.40
CA ILE A 388 10.70 7.50 6.15
C ILE A 388 11.49 6.32 5.62
N GLU A 389 12.29 6.59 4.60
CA GLU A 389 13.23 5.64 4.02
C GLU A 389 14.60 6.29 3.87
N VAL A 390 15.65 5.60 4.31
CA VAL A 390 17.03 6.05 4.21
C VAL A 390 17.84 5.01 3.45
N ARG A 391 18.43 5.41 2.33
CA ARG A 391 19.26 4.56 1.46
C ARG A 391 20.69 5.08 1.37
N LYS A 392 21.67 4.18 1.38
CA LYS A 392 23.06 4.51 1.05
C LYS A 392 23.74 3.28 0.46
N PRO A 393 24.41 3.38 -0.70
CA PRO A 393 25.18 2.27 -1.25
C PRO A 393 26.16 1.68 -0.23
N GLY A 394 26.22 0.35 -0.13
CA GLY A 394 27.02 -0.38 0.86
C GLY A 394 26.40 -0.47 2.26
N PHE A 395 25.19 0.05 2.46
CA PHE A 395 24.42 -0.06 3.70
C PHE A 395 23.05 -0.65 3.43
N THR A 396 22.46 -1.29 4.44
CA THR A 396 21.09 -1.77 4.40
C THR A 396 20.14 -0.59 4.23
N THR A 397 19.15 -0.73 3.36
CA THR A 397 18.03 0.23 3.30
C THR A 397 17.30 0.19 4.64
N TRP A 398 17.11 1.36 5.25
CA TRP A 398 16.32 1.49 6.47
C TRP A 398 14.99 2.15 6.13
N SER A 399 13.88 1.54 6.52
CA SER A 399 12.56 2.12 6.32
C SER A 399 11.67 1.87 7.53
N ILE A 400 10.83 2.86 7.84
CA ILE A 400 9.68 2.68 8.71
C ILE A 400 8.48 2.45 7.80
N GLN A 401 8.04 1.19 7.69
CA GLN A 401 6.81 0.81 7.00
C GLN A 401 5.84 0.13 7.98
N GLY A 402 4.53 0.27 7.74
CA GLY A 402 3.50 -0.44 8.51
C GLY A 402 2.87 0.33 9.67
N GLU A 403 2.64 -0.35 10.80
CA GLU A 403 1.96 0.20 11.99
C GLU A 403 2.87 1.12 12.83
N GLU A 404 4.20 1.04 12.65
CA GLU A 404 5.20 1.83 13.39
C GLU A 404 5.37 3.24 12.83
N ARG A 405 4.27 3.95 12.56
CA ARG A 405 4.31 5.28 11.94
C ARG A 405 4.88 6.30 12.90
N VAL A 406 5.81 7.13 12.43
CA VAL A 406 6.34 8.23 13.24
C VAL A 406 5.32 9.35 13.30
N ILE A 407 4.85 9.67 14.50
CA ILE A 407 4.07 10.88 14.74
C ILE A 407 5.07 12.01 14.97
N VAL A 408 5.00 13.09 14.20
CA VAL A 408 5.85 14.28 14.40
C VAL A 408 5.22 15.20 15.45
N PRO A 409 5.70 15.24 16.71
CA PRO A 409 5.40 16.34 17.63
C PRO A 409 6.26 17.56 17.30
N GLN A 410 5.82 18.74 17.79
CA GLN A 410 6.51 20.02 17.62
C GLN A 410 7.96 20.07 18.17
N ALA A 411 8.40 19.09 18.97
CA ALA A 411 9.71 19.06 19.60
C ALA A 411 10.28 17.62 19.76
N ALA A 412 10.21 16.80 18.71
CA ALA A 412 10.82 15.46 18.75
C ALA A 412 12.36 15.57 18.79
N PRO A 413 13.06 14.71 19.54
CA PRO A 413 14.48 14.47 19.29
C PRO A 413 14.65 13.93 17.85
N PRO A 414 15.85 14.07 17.25
CA PRO A 414 16.12 13.54 15.93
C PRO A 414 15.80 12.04 15.85
N LEU A 415 15.13 11.62 14.78
CA LEU A 415 14.93 10.21 14.49
C LEU A 415 16.28 9.58 14.18
N ARG A 416 16.76 8.75 15.09
CA ARG A 416 18.02 8.05 14.92
C ARG A 416 17.82 6.83 14.03
N VAL A 417 18.47 6.83 12.87
CA VAL A 417 18.43 5.74 11.89
C VAL A 417 19.75 4.99 11.97
N ILE A 418 19.70 3.70 12.28
CA ILE A 418 20.88 2.85 12.34
C ILE A 418 21.06 2.11 11.02
N MET A 419 22.02 2.55 10.21
CA MET A 419 22.36 1.92 8.94
C MET A 419 23.47 0.89 9.16
N ARG A 420 23.18 -0.39 8.87
CA ARG A 420 24.18 -1.48 8.96
C ARG A 420 24.90 -1.62 7.63
N PRO A 421 26.18 -2.07 7.61
CA PRO A 421 26.83 -2.48 6.37
C PRO A 421 26.00 -3.56 5.66
N ALA A 422 25.73 -3.38 4.37
CA ALA A 422 25.07 -4.38 3.56
C ALA A 422 26.07 -5.38 2.97
N GLY A 423 25.60 -6.58 2.70
CA GLY A 423 26.26 -7.54 1.83
C GLY A 423 25.72 -7.46 0.40
N VAL A 424 26.30 -8.30 -0.46
CA VAL A 424 25.96 -8.35 -1.87
C VAL A 424 25.48 -9.75 -2.21
N VAL A 425 24.36 -9.84 -2.94
CA VAL A 425 23.87 -11.07 -3.54
C VAL A 425 23.91 -10.89 -5.05
N GLU A 426 24.62 -11.75 -5.74
CA GLU A 426 24.60 -11.88 -7.20
C GLU A 426 23.87 -13.16 -7.57
N GLY A 427 23.26 -13.20 -8.75
CA GLY A 427 22.62 -14.43 -9.18
C GLY A 427 22.20 -14.46 -10.62
N LEU A 428 21.70 -15.63 -11.02
CA LEU A 428 21.17 -15.90 -12.35
C LEU A 428 19.73 -16.38 -12.24
N VAL A 429 18.86 -15.89 -13.12
CA VAL A 429 17.47 -16.31 -13.25
C VAL A 429 17.29 -16.99 -14.61
N HIS A 430 16.80 -18.23 -14.59
CA HIS A 430 16.63 -19.05 -15.78
C HIS A 430 15.33 -19.85 -15.72
N CYS A 431 14.87 -20.38 -16.85
CA CYS A 431 13.76 -21.32 -16.96
C CYS A 431 14.26 -22.56 -17.70
N GLY A 432 14.44 -23.67 -16.99
CA GLY A 432 15.19 -24.80 -17.53
C GLY A 432 16.64 -24.39 -17.82
N ILE A 433 17.05 -24.39 -19.09
CA ILE A 433 18.42 -23.98 -19.49
C ILE A 433 18.50 -22.56 -20.07
N GLU A 434 17.36 -21.90 -20.27
CA GLU A 434 17.30 -20.60 -20.94
C GLU A 434 17.29 -19.46 -19.91
N PRO A 435 18.18 -18.45 -20.03
CA PRO A 435 18.16 -17.29 -19.14
C PRO A 435 16.88 -16.47 -19.34
N VAL A 436 16.30 -16.00 -18.24
CA VAL A 436 15.10 -15.16 -18.27
C VAL A 436 15.54 -13.71 -18.36
N LYS A 437 15.26 -13.05 -19.50
CA LYS A 437 15.80 -11.72 -19.76
C LYS A 437 15.18 -10.61 -18.93
N ARG A 438 13.87 -10.69 -18.65
CA ARG A 438 13.11 -9.67 -17.91
C ARG A 438 12.44 -10.33 -16.71
N PHE A 439 12.82 -9.91 -15.51
CA PHE A 439 12.35 -10.51 -14.28
C PHE A 439 12.42 -9.52 -13.13
N SER A 440 11.72 -9.82 -12.05
CA SER A 440 11.79 -9.12 -10.79
C SER A 440 12.28 -10.07 -9.72
N VAL A 441 13.05 -9.54 -8.78
CA VAL A 441 13.55 -10.26 -7.60
C VAL A 441 12.94 -9.62 -6.36
N LEU A 442 12.30 -10.45 -5.54
CA LEU A 442 11.78 -10.05 -4.24
C LEU A 442 12.64 -10.67 -3.14
N ALA A 443 13.15 -9.84 -2.23
CA ALA A 443 13.98 -10.24 -1.10
C ALA A 443 13.43 -9.69 0.22
N TRP A 444 13.44 -10.48 1.30
CA TRP A 444 13.04 -9.99 2.64
C TRP A 444 13.75 -10.72 3.77
N SER A 445 13.86 -10.08 4.94
CA SER A 445 14.35 -10.70 6.19
C SER A 445 13.20 -11.36 6.96
N ASP A 446 13.51 -12.27 7.90
CA ASP A 446 12.51 -12.93 8.77
C ASP A 446 11.56 -11.93 9.48
N ASP A 447 12.12 -10.83 9.98
CA ASP A 447 11.38 -9.75 10.67
C ASP A 447 10.78 -8.69 9.72
N LYS A 448 10.98 -8.86 8.40
CA LYS A 448 10.56 -7.93 7.34
C LYS A 448 11.09 -6.50 7.47
N SER A 449 12.09 -6.27 8.32
CA SER A 449 12.77 -4.97 8.41
C SER A 449 13.54 -4.65 7.12
N TYR A 450 13.93 -5.69 6.37
CA TYR A 450 14.38 -5.60 5.00
C TYR A 450 13.30 -6.15 4.06
N HIS A 451 12.96 -5.37 3.04
CA HIS A 451 12.08 -5.75 1.94
C HIS A 451 12.53 -5.02 0.68
N SER A 452 12.95 -5.77 -0.34
CA SER A 452 13.41 -5.23 -1.62
C SER A 452 12.67 -5.88 -2.77
N LEU A 453 12.13 -5.04 -3.67
CA LEU A 453 11.57 -5.46 -4.95
C LEU A 453 12.35 -4.73 -6.05
N SER A 454 13.11 -5.50 -6.84
CA SER A 454 13.96 -4.95 -7.90
C SER A 454 13.64 -5.61 -9.23
N ALA A 455 13.42 -4.81 -10.27
CA ALA A 455 13.23 -5.30 -11.64
C ALA A 455 14.54 -5.26 -12.42
N PHE A 456 14.79 -6.29 -13.21
CA PHE A 456 16.01 -6.50 -13.99
C PHE A 456 15.66 -6.81 -15.45
N GLU A 457 16.50 -6.31 -16.35
CA GLU A 457 16.47 -6.66 -17.76
C GLU A 457 17.90 -6.96 -18.24
N GLU A 458 18.28 -8.23 -18.25
CA GLU A 458 19.64 -8.69 -18.53
C GLU A 458 19.64 -9.91 -19.47
N GLU A 459 20.42 -9.88 -20.55
CA GLU A 459 20.45 -10.96 -21.58
C GLU A 459 20.80 -12.34 -20.99
N GLU A 460 21.65 -12.37 -19.96
CA GLU A 460 22.11 -13.59 -19.30
C GLU A 460 21.25 -13.97 -18.07
N GLY A 461 20.19 -13.20 -17.78
CA GLY A 461 19.36 -13.42 -16.59
C GLY A 461 20.05 -13.04 -15.28
N ALA A 462 21.14 -12.27 -15.35
CA ALA A 462 21.92 -11.89 -14.17
C ALA A 462 21.24 -10.80 -13.33
N PHE A 463 21.45 -10.84 -12.01
CA PHE A 463 21.06 -9.76 -11.11
C PHE A 463 22.08 -9.54 -10.00
N ARG A 464 22.00 -8.37 -9.37
CA ARG A 464 22.85 -7.96 -8.24
C ARG A 464 22.07 -7.09 -7.27
N LEU A 465 22.02 -7.51 -6.00
CA LEU A 465 21.44 -6.77 -4.87
C LEU A 465 22.58 -6.34 -3.94
N GLU A 466 22.68 -5.05 -3.63
CA GLU A 466 23.81 -4.48 -2.86
C GLU A 466 23.43 -3.96 -1.47
N ASP A 467 22.16 -4.04 -1.09
CA ASP A 467 21.61 -3.51 0.15
C ASP A 467 21.11 -4.61 1.11
N VAL A 468 21.55 -5.85 0.91
CA VAL A 468 21.08 -7.03 1.64
C VAL A 468 21.69 -7.08 3.05
N PRO A 469 20.90 -7.25 4.12
CA PRO A 469 21.42 -7.36 5.49
C PRO A 469 22.36 -8.56 5.69
N LYS A 470 23.44 -8.35 6.45
CA LYS A 470 24.38 -9.40 6.87
C LYS A 470 23.98 -10.02 8.20
N GLY A 471 24.21 -11.32 8.35
CA GLY A 471 23.96 -12.05 9.60
C GLY A 471 22.50 -12.33 9.92
N GLU A 472 21.58 -11.99 9.02
CA GLU A 472 20.14 -12.25 9.10
C GLU A 472 19.75 -13.30 8.05
N THR A 473 18.68 -14.06 8.30
CA THR A 473 18.09 -14.94 7.27
C THR A 473 17.39 -14.08 6.24
N ILE A 474 17.82 -14.19 4.99
CA ILE A 474 17.24 -13.54 3.84
C ILE A 474 16.51 -14.59 3.02
N HIS A 475 15.27 -14.28 2.66
CA HIS A 475 14.44 -15.02 1.74
C HIS A 475 14.42 -14.30 0.41
N LEU A 476 14.51 -15.05 -0.69
CA LEU A 476 14.65 -14.51 -2.03
C LEU A 476 13.90 -15.39 -3.02
N PHE A 477 13.13 -14.79 -3.92
CA PHE A 477 12.67 -15.47 -5.14
C PHE A 477 12.65 -14.49 -6.31
N ALA A 478 12.69 -15.04 -7.52
CA ALA A 478 12.51 -14.29 -8.76
C ALA A 478 11.17 -14.63 -9.40
N TYR A 479 10.65 -13.75 -10.25
CA TYR A 479 9.48 -14.02 -11.10
C TYR A 479 9.54 -13.15 -12.36
N SER A 480 8.75 -13.46 -13.38
CA SER A 480 8.56 -12.54 -14.52
C SER A 480 7.08 -12.38 -14.84
N ASP A 481 6.73 -11.46 -15.75
CA ASP A 481 5.35 -11.29 -16.19
C ASP A 481 4.77 -12.55 -16.83
N ALA A 482 5.60 -13.36 -17.49
CA ALA A 482 5.18 -14.56 -18.23
C ALA A 482 5.39 -15.88 -17.46
N LEU A 483 6.32 -15.92 -16.49
CA LEU A 483 6.71 -17.15 -15.79
C LEU A 483 6.41 -17.09 -14.30
N PRO A 484 6.00 -18.22 -13.68
CA PRO A 484 5.85 -18.36 -12.22
C PRO A 484 7.09 -17.89 -11.45
N GLN A 485 6.87 -17.58 -10.17
CA GLN A 485 7.98 -17.34 -9.26
C GLN A 485 8.89 -18.57 -9.15
N SER A 486 10.15 -18.40 -8.77
CA SER A 486 11.02 -19.50 -8.36
C SER A 486 10.58 -20.08 -7.01
N GLU A 487 11.20 -21.20 -6.61
CA GLU A 487 11.26 -21.55 -5.20
C GLU A 487 11.91 -20.40 -4.40
N THR A 488 11.51 -20.26 -3.13
CA THR A 488 12.12 -19.28 -2.23
C THR A 488 13.44 -19.83 -1.72
N ALA A 489 14.54 -19.22 -2.12
CA ALA A 489 15.85 -19.45 -1.52
C ALA A 489 15.92 -18.77 -0.15
N ALA A 490 16.49 -19.44 0.84
CA ALA A 490 16.72 -18.90 2.17
C ALA A 490 18.19 -19.08 2.57
N PHE A 491 18.85 -18.00 2.97
CA PHE A 491 20.29 -18.01 3.31
C PHE A 491 20.64 -16.94 4.34
N VAL A 492 21.80 -17.07 4.99
CA VAL A 492 22.36 -16.03 5.87
C VAL A 492 23.59 -15.45 5.21
N LEU A 493 23.59 -14.14 4.96
CA LEU A 493 24.66 -13.47 4.23
C LEU A 493 25.86 -13.16 5.14
N GLY A 494 27.05 -13.55 4.69
CA GLY A 494 28.33 -13.23 5.34
C GLY A 494 28.95 -11.94 4.82
N ASP A 495 30.28 -11.84 4.89
CA ASP A 495 31.02 -10.70 4.34
C ASP A 495 31.31 -10.82 2.84
N GLU A 496 31.31 -12.04 2.31
CA GLU A 496 31.55 -12.33 0.90
C GLU A 496 30.27 -12.13 0.07
N THR A 497 30.45 -11.87 -1.22
CA THR A 497 29.33 -11.85 -2.17
C THR A 497 28.77 -13.26 -2.28
N LEU A 498 27.46 -13.42 -2.13
CA LEU A 498 26.78 -14.71 -2.29
C LEU A 498 26.26 -14.83 -3.72
N GLU A 499 26.56 -15.94 -4.39
CA GLU A 499 25.99 -16.30 -5.69
C GLU A 499 24.77 -17.21 -5.50
N VAL A 500 23.65 -16.87 -6.16
CA VAL A 500 22.40 -17.64 -6.11
C VAL A 500 21.86 -17.91 -7.51
N GLU A 501 21.38 -19.12 -7.76
CA GLU A 501 20.71 -19.47 -9.00
C GLU A 501 19.22 -19.70 -8.73
N LEU A 502 18.35 -19.07 -9.51
CA LEU A 502 16.90 -19.09 -9.32
C LEU A 502 16.22 -19.61 -10.59
N GLU A 503 15.67 -20.82 -10.51
CA GLU A 503 14.90 -21.41 -11.61
C GLU A 503 13.43 -20.98 -11.53
N LEU A 504 12.94 -20.32 -12.58
CA LEU A 504 11.51 -20.10 -12.81
C LEU A 504 10.95 -21.36 -13.48
N PRO A 505 9.99 -22.06 -12.85
CA PRO A 505 9.48 -23.29 -13.42
C PRO A 505 8.55 -23.04 -14.61
N SER A 506 8.18 -24.12 -15.31
CA SER A 506 7.19 -24.03 -16.38
C SER A 506 5.81 -23.61 -15.83
N PRO A 507 5.11 -22.69 -16.52
CA PRO A 507 3.82 -22.20 -16.06
C PRO A 507 2.74 -23.28 -16.11
N ARG A 508 1.94 -23.39 -15.05
CA ARG A 508 0.68 -24.15 -15.07
C ARG A 508 -0.50 -23.26 -15.43
N LYS A 509 -1.58 -23.90 -15.87
CA LYS A 509 -2.85 -23.22 -16.17
C LYS A 509 -3.81 -23.35 -15.01
N ALA A 510 -4.62 -22.33 -14.76
CA ALA A 510 -5.86 -22.48 -14.01
C ALA A 510 -7.04 -22.05 -14.85
N ARG A 511 -8.20 -22.69 -14.66
CA ARG A 511 -9.44 -22.28 -15.30
C ARG A 511 -10.56 -22.24 -14.28
N GLY A 512 -11.50 -21.33 -14.48
CA GLY A 512 -12.65 -21.20 -13.62
C GLY A 512 -13.72 -20.30 -14.20
N ARG A 513 -14.75 -20.01 -13.40
CA ARG A 513 -15.81 -19.08 -13.76
C ARG A 513 -16.15 -18.18 -12.58
N VAL A 514 -16.07 -16.87 -12.80
CA VAL A 514 -16.45 -15.85 -11.83
C VAL A 514 -17.93 -15.57 -11.93
N ILE A 515 -18.63 -15.66 -10.80
CA ILE A 515 -20.05 -15.36 -10.68
C ILE A 515 -20.28 -14.43 -9.50
N ASP A 516 -21.39 -13.70 -9.58
CA ASP A 516 -21.90 -12.90 -8.50
C ASP A 516 -22.45 -13.87 -7.43
N SER A 517 -21.94 -13.80 -6.19
CA SER A 517 -22.37 -14.70 -5.11
C SER A 517 -23.84 -14.50 -4.74
N VAL A 518 -24.38 -13.33 -5.10
CA VAL A 518 -25.75 -12.93 -4.98
C VAL A 518 -26.57 -13.45 -6.17
N THR A 519 -26.47 -12.83 -7.33
CA THR A 519 -27.39 -13.11 -8.45
C THR A 519 -27.11 -14.46 -9.12
N ARG A 520 -25.94 -15.07 -8.87
CA ARG A 520 -25.39 -16.24 -9.58
C ARG A 520 -25.13 -15.99 -11.07
N GLU A 521 -25.26 -14.74 -11.51
CA GLU A 521 -24.93 -14.33 -12.88
C GLU A 521 -23.41 -14.16 -13.02
N PRO A 522 -22.86 -14.27 -14.23
CA PRO A 522 -21.45 -14.00 -14.47
C PRO A 522 -21.06 -12.55 -14.16
N VAL A 523 -19.91 -12.34 -13.52
CA VAL A 523 -19.34 -10.99 -13.34
C VAL A 523 -18.39 -10.70 -14.49
N ALA A 524 -18.93 -10.26 -15.62
CA ALA A 524 -18.15 -9.96 -16.83
C ALA A 524 -17.05 -8.89 -16.64
N ALA A 525 -17.21 -8.01 -15.64
CA ALA A 525 -16.23 -6.98 -15.30
C ALA A 525 -15.09 -7.48 -14.41
N ALA A 526 -15.10 -8.75 -14.00
CA ALA A 526 -14.08 -9.28 -13.12
C ALA A 526 -12.70 -9.36 -13.80
N ARG A 527 -11.65 -9.20 -13.00
CA ARG A 527 -10.26 -9.35 -13.41
C ARG A 527 -9.57 -10.31 -12.47
N ILE A 528 -8.73 -11.17 -13.03
CA ILE A 528 -7.90 -12.14 -12.31
C ILE A 528 -6.45 -11.71 -12.40
N GLN A 529 -5.76 -11.63 -11.27
CA GLN A 529 -4.35 -11.25 -11.22
C GLN A 529 -3.58 -12.23 -10.34
N HIS A 530 -2.40 -12.65 -10.78
CA HIS A 530 -1.58 -13.56 -9.99
C HIS A 530 -1.12 -12.90 -8.70
N LEU A 531 -1.00 -13.73 -7.68
CA LEU A 531 -0.37 -13.38 -6.42
C LEU A 531 0.99 -14.04 -6.35
N LEU A 532 1.97 -13.28 -5.87
CA LEU A 532 3.24 -13.79 -5.43
C LEU A 532 3.08 -14.30 -4.00
N THR A 533 3.61 -15.49 -3.76
CA THR A 533 3.48 -16.19 -2.48
C THR A 533 4.87 -16.41 -1.90
N GLY A 534 5.21 -15.68 -0.82
CA GLY A 534 6.39 -15.97 -0.02
C GLY A 534 6.08 -16.93 1.14
N MET A 535 7.10 -17.32 1.91
CA MET A 535 6.91 -18.07 3.17
C MET A 535 5.93 -17.37 4.14
N GLY A 536 5.79 -16.05 3.99
CA GLY A 536 4.96 -15.13 4.76
C GLY A 536 3.45 -15.10 4.41
N GLY A 537 3.06 -15.61 3.25
CA GLY A 537 1.75 -15.35 2.64
C GLY A 537 1.85 -14.52 1.35
N LEU A 538 0.79 -13.76 1.04
CA LEU A 538 0.70 -12.96 -0.17
C LEU A 538 1.71 -11.80 -0.09
N ALA A 539 2.70 -11.81 -0.98
CA ALA A 539 3.79 -10.85 -1.00
C ALA A 539 3.46 -9.63 -1.88
N ASP A 540 2.91 -9.88 -3.07
CA ASP A 540 2.53 -8.82 -4.03
C ASP A 540 1.66 -9.41 -5.16
N TYR A 541 1.29 -8.58 -6.13
CA TYR A 541 0.69 -9.00 -7.39
C TYR A 541 1.73 -9.20 -8.49
N ARG A 542 1.42 -10.07 -9.44
CA ARG A 542 2.26 -10.31 -10.61
C ARG A 542 1.51 -10.04 -11.92
N GLY A 543 2.14 -9.25 -12.78
CA GLY A 543 1.63 -8.92 -14.10
C GLY A 543 0.34 -8.11 -14.04
N LYS A 544 -0.26 -7.87 -15.20
CA LYS A 544 -1.53 -7.14 -15.32
C LYS A 544 -2.71 -8.05 -15.01
N GLY A 545 -3.74 -7.50 -14.35
CA GLY A 545 -5.00 -8.22 -14.17
C GLY A 545 -5.66 -8.57 -15.50
N MET A 546 -5.92 -9.85 -15.74
CA MET A 546 -6.57 -10.40 -16.92
C MET A 546 -8.09 -10.30 -16.79
N ALA A 547 -8.77 -9.70 -17.76
CA ALA A 547 -10.24 -9.65 -17.78
C ALA A 547 -10.84 -11.05 -18.00
N VAL A 548 -11.94 -11.35 -17.32
CA VAL A 548 -12.71 -12.57 -17.58
C VAL A 548 -13.57 -12.41 -18.84
N GLN A 549 -13.99 -13.53 -19.43
CA GLN A 549 -14.93 -13.52 -20.55
C GLN A 549 -16.31 -13.02 -20.10
N PRO A 550 -17.19 -12.53 -21.02
CA PRO A 550 -18.53 -12.06 -20.66
C PRO A 550 -19.41 -13.10 -19.94
N ASP A 551 -19.15 -14.40 -20.13
CA ASP A 551 -19.84 -15.49 -19.44
C ASP A 551 -19.19 -15.83 -18.07
N GLY A 552 -18.20 -15.05 -17.64
CA GLY A 552 -17.45 -15.16 -16.39
C GLY A 552 -16.27 -16.12 -16.45
N ARG A 553 -16.06 -16.85 -17.55
CA ARG A 553 -14.98 -17.83 -17.64
C ARG A 553 -13.62 -17.16 -17.77
N PHE A 554 -12.60 -17.83 -17.25
CA PHE A 554 -11.22 -17.43 -17.44
C PHE A 554 -10.30 -18.65 -17.55
N GLU A 555 -9.18 -18.46 -18.24
CA GLU A 555 -8.03 -19.37 -18.27
C GLU A 555 -6.79 -18.52 -18.00
N LEU A 556 -6.10 -18.81 -16.91
CA LEU A 556 -4.97 -18.04 -16.43
C LEU A 556 -3.71 -18.91 -16.49
N ASP A 557 -2.76 -18.53 -17.33
CA ASP A 557 -1.46 -19.16 -17.45
C ASP A 557 -0.48 -18.60 -16.40
N GLY A 558 0.49 -19.39 -15.94
CA GLY A 558 1.58 -18.87 -15.11
C GLY A 558 1.56 -19.29 -13.65
N PHE A 559 0.76 -20.29 -13.26
CA PHE A 559 0.76 -20.78 -11.88
C PHE A 559 2.07 -21.47 -11.52
N PHE A 560 2.57 -21.17 -10.33
CA PHE A 560 3.70 -21.85 -9.73
C PHE A 560 3.34 -23.32 -9.46
N PRO A 561 4.18 -24.30 -9.85
CA PRO A 561 4.04 -25.69 -9.44
C PRO A 561 4.38 -25.83 -7.97
N GLY A 562 3.40 -25.49 -7.14
CA GLY A 562 3.51 -25.44 -5.69
C GLY A 562 2.36 -24.61 -5.13
N ARG A 563 2.58 -24.00 -3.97
CA ARG A 563 1.63 -23.04 -3.40
C ARG A 563 1.76 -21.73 -4.17
N GLY A 564 0.74 -21.38 -4.94
CA GLY A 564 0.59 -20.10 -5.61
C GLY A 564 -0.78 -19.51 -5.30
N GLY A 565 -1.14 -18.42 -5.98
CA GLY A 565 -2.46 -17.85 -5.83
C GLY A 565 -2.79 -16.82 -6.90
N PHE A 566 -4.02 -16.35 -6.83
CA PHE A 566 -4.48 -15.21 -7.61
C PHE A 566 -5.55 -14.46 -6.82
N ALA A 567 -5.67 -13.17 -7.11
CA ALA A 567 -6.78 -12.36 -6.66
C ALA A 567 -7.78 -12.17 -7.80
N CYS A 568 -9.05 -12.07 -7.43
CA CYS A 568 -10.14 -11.79 -8.33
C CYS A 568 -10.85 -10.52 -7.85
N PHE A 569 -10.98 -9.54 -8.74
CA PHE A 569 -11.49 -8.21 -8.42
C PHE A 569 -12.60 -7.81 -9.38
N ALA A 570 -13.60 -7.08 -8.90
CA ALA A 570 -14.55 -6.38 -9.74
C ALA A 570 -15.06 -5.13 -9.01
N ALA A 571 -15.29 -4.04 -9.73
CA ALA A 571 -15.84 -2.83 -9.13
C ALA A 571 -17.21 -3.12 -8.48
N GLY A 572 -17.38 -2.72 -7.22
CA GLY A 572 -18.58 -3.01 -6.45
C GLY A 572 -18.61 -4.39 -5.78
N TYR A 573 -17.54 -5.18 -5.90
CA TYR A 573 -17.37 -6.48 -5.25
C TYR A 573 -16.16 -6.46 -4.32
N GLU A 574 -16.15 -7.42 -3.39
CA GLU A 574 -15.00 -7.73 -2.56
C GLU A 574 -13.92 -8.45 -3.36
N ASP A 575 -12.67 -8.12 -3.05
CA ASP A 575 -11.53 -8.84 -3.55
C ASP A 575 -11.55 -10.28 -2.99
N LEU A 576 -11.50 -11.25 -3.90
CA LEU A 576 -11.38 -12.66 -3.54
C LEU A 576 -9.95 -13.12 -3.77
N PHE A 577 -9.29 -13.58 -2.71
CA PHE A 577 -7.96 -14.16 -2.79
C PHE A 577 -8.07 -15.68 -2.79
N TYR A 578 -7.57 -16.32 -3.85
CA TYR A 578 -7.50 -17.76 -4.00
C TYR A 578 -6.05 -18.23 -3.89
N THR A 579 -5.80 -19.30 -3.14
CA THR A 579 -4.49 -19.95 -3.07
C THR A 579 -4.61 -21.38 -3.57
N THR A 580 -3.71 -21.79 -4.45
CA THR A 580 -3.65 -23.16 -4.96
C THR A 580 -3.08 -24.08 -3.90
N ARG A 581 -3.49 -25.35 -3.96
CA ARG A 581 -2.86 -26.43 -3.20
C ARG A 581 -1.62 -26.91 -3.96
N GLU A 582 -0.73 -27.60 -3.24
CA GLU A 582 0.20 -28.53 -3.87
C GLU A 582 -0.62 -29.64 -4.53
N ASP A 583 -0.89 -29.46 -5.81
CA ASP A 583 -1.48 -30.44 -6.71
C ASP A 583 -0.51 -30.54 -7.89
N ASP A 584 -0.25 -31.74 -8.41
CA ASP A 584 0.63 -31.94 -9.55
C ASP A 584 -0.06 -31.76 -10.91
N SER A 585 -1.36 -31.44 -10.93
CA SER A 585 -2.10 -31.21 -12.16
C SER A 585 -1.52 -30.06 -13.00
N ALA A 586 -1.37 -30.30 -14.30
CA ALA A 586 -0.96 -29.27 -15.26
C ALA A 586 -2.03 -28.18 -15.46
N VAL A 587 -3.30 -28.51 -15.22
CA VAL A 587 -4.44 -27.58 -15.27
C VAL A 587 -5.22 -27.66 -13.97
N ILE A 588 -5.25 -26.56 -13.24
CA ILE A 588 -5.98 -26.41 -11.99
C ILE A 588 -7.40 -25.96 -12.32
N ASP A 589 -8.39 -26.82 -12.09
CA ASP A 589 -9.79 -26.42 -12.17
C ASP A 589 -10.19 -25.78 -10.85
N VAL A 590 -10.40 -24.47 -10.85
CA VAL A 590 -10.80 -23.74 -9.64
C VAL A 590 -12.33 -23.72 -9.46
N GLY A 591 -13.07 -24.27 -10.43
CA GLY A 591 -14.52 -24.31 -10.41
C GLY A 591 -15.18 -22.92 -10.46
N LEU A 592 -16.13 -22.68 -9.56
CA LEU A 592 -16.86 -21.42 -9.45
C LEU A 592 -16.20 -20.50 -8.41
N LEU A 593 -15.84 -19.30 -8.83
CA LEU A 593 -15.41 -18.22 -7.94
C LEU A 593 -16.58 -17.27 -7.71
N ALA A 594 -17.13 -17.29 -6.51
CA ALA A 594 -18.23 -16.40 -6.14
C ALA A 594 -17.67 -15.10 -5.57
N LEU A 595 -17.81 -13.99 -6.30
CA LEU A 595 -17.50 -12.66 -5.78
C LEU A 595 -18.67 -12.12 -4.96
N ASN A 596 -18.40 -11.66 -3.76
CA ASN A 596 -19.40 -11.03 -2.91
C ASN A 596 -19.57 -9.57 -3.33
N PRO A 597 -20.79 -9.11 -3.68
CA PRO A 597 -21.04 -7.68 -3.79
C PRO A 597 -20.74 -6.99 -2.46
N MET A 598 -20.06 -5.85 -2.54
CA MET A 598 -19.75 -5.02 -1.38
C MET A 598 -21.03 -4.69 -0.63
N ALA A 599 -20.99 -4.82 0.69
CA ALA A 599 -22.02 -4.26 1.54
C ALA A 599 -21.84 -2.73 1.63
N LEU A 600 -22.89 -2.03 2.06
CA LEU A 600 -22.88 -0.59 2.29
C LEU A 600 -23.27 -0.31 3.75
N LEU A 601 -22.44 0.47 4.42
CA LEU A 601 -22.68 0.93 5.79
C LEU A 601 -23.10 2.39 5.77
N GLU A 602 -24.30 2.69 6.24
CA GLU A 602 -24.69 4.03 6.62
C GLU A 602 -24.18 4.29 8.04
N VAL A 603 -23.05 4.97 8.15
CA VAL A 603 -22.52 5.45 9.42
C VAL A 603 -23.28 6.72 9.80
N GLN A 604 -23.84 6.76 11.00
CA GLN A 604 -24.52 7.94 11.52
C GLN A 604 -23.94 8.31 12.89
N ALA A 605 -23.39 9.52 13.03
CA ALA A 605 -23.06 10.10 14.32
C ALA A 605 -24.22 10.94 14.86
N ARG A 606 -24.43 10.91 16.18
CA ARG A 606 -25.37 11.77 16.90
C ARG A 606 -24.70 12.30 18.15
N GLU A 607 -24.85 13.59 18.43
CA GLU A 607 -24.35 14.21 19.65
C GLU A 607 -25.24 15.40 20.02
N ALA A 608 -25.72 15.42 21.27
CA ALA A 608 -26.54 16.51 21.77
C ALA A 608 -25.79 17.85 21.73
N GLY A 609 -26.41 18.88 21.12
CA GLY A 609 -25.83 20.21 20.98
C GLY A 609 -24.92 20.40 19.76
N VAL A 610 -24.66 19.34 18.98
CA VAL A 610 -23.92 19.42 17.72
C VAL A 610 -24.93 19.49 16.57
N SER A 611 -24.79 20.50 15.70
CA SER A 611 -25.64 20.69 14.52
C SER A 611 -24.89 20.54 13.19
N ASP A 612 -23.55 20.49 13.24
CA ASP A 612 -22.68 20.24 12.10
C ASP A 612 -21.62 19.20 12.49
N PHE A 613 -21.64 18.06 11.79
CA PHE A 613 -20.73 16.95 11.99
C PHE A 613 -19.58 16.93 10.97
N SER A 614 -19.40 17.98 10.17
CA SER A 614 -18.33 18.04 9.15
C SER A 614 -16.91 17.86 9.72
N GLY A 615 -16.69 18.15 11.01
CA GLY A 615 -15.42 17.91 11.70
C GLY A 615 -15.21 16.48 12.21
N TYR A 616 -16.22 15.62 12.13
CA TYR A 616 -16.13 14.21 12.49
C TYR A 616 -15.63 13.41 11.30
N GLN A 617 -14.94 12.32 11.57
CA GLN A 617 -14.42 11.44 10.54
C GLN A 617 -14.82 10.00 10.83
N ALA A 618 -15.04 9.20 9.79
CA ALA A 618 -15.35 7.78 9.94
C ALA A 618 -14.63 6.93 8.91
N TRP A 619 -14.27 5.70 9.28
CA TRP A 619 -13.62 4.73 8.39
C TRP A 619 -13.98 3.30 8.78
N ASN A 620 -13.80 2.37 7.85
CA ASN A 620 -13.98 0.94 8.10
C ASN A 620 -12.63 0.22 7.99
N ARG A 621 -12.08 -0.26 9.11
CA ARG A 621 -10.78 -0.95 9.14
C ARG A 621 -10.79 -2.30 8.43
N SER A 622 -11.96 -2.89 8.20
CA SER A 622 -12.10 -4.15 7.47
C SER A 622 -11.91 -4.01 5.96
N ASN A 623 -11.83 -2.78 5.43
CA ASN A 623 -11.50 -2.52 4.02
C ASN A 623 -10.00 -2.24 3.85
N SER A 624 -9.48 -2.51 2.65
CA SER A 624 -8.06 -2.28 2.26
C SER A 624 -7.61 -0.82 2.31
N GLY A 625 -8.47 0.14 2.63
CA GLY A 625 -8.13 1.57 2.74
C GLY A 625 -8.84 2.23 3.92
N ALA A 626 -8.32 2.03 5.14
CA ALA A 626 -8.85 2.57 6.40
C ALA A 626 -8.80 4.11 6.54
N THR A 627 -8.91 4.84 5.43
CA THR A 627 -8.90 6.29 5.34
C THR A 627 -10.11 6.89 6.07
N PRO A 628 -9.90 7.72 7.11
CA PRO A 628 -10.96 8.53 7.71
C PRO A 628 -11.56 9.49 6.67
N VAL A 629 -12.88 9.43 6.52
CA VAL A 629 -13.66 10.31 5.64
C VAL A 629 -14.55 11.20 6.50
N ALA A 630 -14.60 12.49 6.20
CA ALA A 630 -15.46 13.43 6.92
C ALA A 630 -16.94 13.03 6.80
N LEU A 631 -17.69 13.13 7.90
CA LEU A 631 -19.14 12.98 7.86
C LEU A 631 -19.78 14.17 7.11
N ALA A 632 -20.95 13.97 6.54
CA ALA A 632 -21.79 15.08 6.11
C ALA A 632 -22.22 15.92 7.32
N SER A 633 -22.70 17.15 7.09
CA SER A 633 -23.10 18.06 8.17
C SER A 633 -24.24 17.49 9.05
N ASP A 634 -25.06 16.59 8.52
CA ASP A 634 -26.11 15.86 9.25
C ASP A 634 -25.61 14.64 10.03
N GLY A 635 -24.31 14.37 10.02
CA GLY A 635 -23.67 13.25 10.70
C GLY A 635 -23.70 11.93 9.96
N SER A 636 -24.15 11.90 8.69
CA SER A 636 -24.21 10.66 7.89
C SER A 636 -23.01 10.48 6.96
N LEU A 637 -22.68 9.21 6.68
CA LEU A 637 -21.71 8.81 5.66
C LEU A 637 -22.01 7.39 5.19
N TRP A 638 -21.99 7.17 3.88
CA TRP A 638 -22.02 5.83 3.30
C TRP A 638 -20.61 5.33 3.02
N ILE A 639 -20.23 4.21 3.63
CA ILE A 639 -18.94 3.57 3.43
C ILE A 639 -19.18 2.17 2.87
N PRO A 640 -18.47 1.76 1.80
CA PRO A 640 -18.43 0.35 1.39
C PRO A 640 -17.94 -0.52 2.57
N SER A 641 -18.32 -1.78 2.61
CA SER A 641 -17.78 -2.72 3.59
C SER A 641 -17.62 -4.10 2.97
N ARG A 642 -16.51 -4.75 3.29
CA ARG A 642 -16.40 -6.21 3.13
C ARG A 642 -17.45 -6.92 4.00
N THR A 643 -17.82 -8.10 3.58
CA THR A 643 -18.81 -8.97 4.21
C THR A 643 -18.19 -9.81 5.30
N GLY A 644 -19.04 -10.41 6.11
CA GLY A 644 -18.62 -11.23 7.25
C GLY A 644 -18.28 -10.39 8.47
N CYS A 645 -17.36 -9.44 8.37
CA CYS A 645 -17.00 -8.57 9.49
C CYS A 645 -16.75 -7.13 9.01
N PHE A 646 -17.31 -6.16 9.73
CA PHE A 646 -16.95 -4.76 9.59
C PHE A 646 -16.44 -4.23 10.93
N GLN A 647 -15.57 -3.22 10.85
CA GLN A 647 -15.07 -2.47 12.01
C GLN A 647 -15.11 -0.99 11.65
N VAL A 648 -16.24 -0.35 11.95
CA VAL A 648 -16.41 1.08 11.66
C VAL A 648 -15.95 1.88 12.84
N PHE A 649 -15.12 2.90 12.59
CA PHE A 649 -14.65 3.88 13.56
C PHE A 649 -15.27 5.23 13.24
N VAL A 650 -15.54 6.02 14.28
CA VAL A 650 -15.93 7.44 14.18
C VAL A 650 -15.08 8.25 15.15
N ALA A 651 -14.27 9.16 14.63
CA ALA A 651 -13.48 10.13 15.36
C ALA A 651 -14.19 11.48 15.48
N ARG A 652 -14.15 12.07 16.66
CA ARG A 652 -14.62 13.43 16.98
C ARG A 652 -13.50 14.45 16.71
N PRO A 653 -13.84 15.74 16.54
CA PRO A 653 -12.84 16.81 16.41
C PRO A 653 -11.87 16.91 17.61
N ASP A 654 -12.29 16.47 18.79
CA ASP A 654 -11.47 16.47 20.01
C ASP A 654 -10.49 15.27 20.10
N GLY A 655 -10.51 14.37 19.10
CA GLY A 655 -9.64 13.19 19.01
C GLY A 655 -10.21 11.91 19.64
N ASN A 656 -11.37 11.97 20.29
CA ASN A 656 -12.05 10.75 20.78
C ASN A 656 -12.54 9.90 19.61
N VAL A 657 -12.29 8.59 19.67
CA VAL A 657 -12.66 7.63 18.62
C VAL A 657 -13.55 6.55 19.21
N ALA A 658 -14.78 6.43 18.72
CA ALA A 658 -15.64 5.28 18.96
C ALA A 658 -15.52 4.27 17.79
N HIS A 659 -15.80 3.00 18.02
CA HIS A 659 -15.95 2.04 16.92
C HIS A 659 -17.08 1.07 17.20
N VAL A 660 -17.52 0.34 16.17
CA VAL A 660 -18.49 -0.75 16.25
C VAL A 660 -18.00 -1.85 15.33
N THR A 661 -17.91 -3.06 15.87
CA THR A 661 -17.66 -4.28 15.11
C THR A 661 -18.97 -5.01 14.88
N GLY A 662 -19.20 -5.51 13.67
CA GLY A 662 -20.38 -6.29 13.35
C GLY A 662 -20.16 -7.16 12.13
N SER A 663 -21.25 -7.73 11.59
CA SER A 663 -21.21 -8.51 10.36
C SER A 663 -22.22 -8.01 9.34
N LEU A 664 -21.88 -8.24 8.07
CA LEU A 664 -22.72 -7.94 6.90
C LEU A 664 -22.80 -9.16 5.98
N LEU A 665 -23.94 -9.31 5.34
CA LEU A 665 -24.15 -10.23 4.23
C LEU A 665 -23.79 -9.55 2.90
N PRO A 666 -23.43 -10.31 1.85
CA PRO A 666 -23.15 -9.76 0.53
C PRO A 666 -24.27 -8.88 -0.03
N GLY A 667 -23.90 -7.65 -0.42
CA GLY A 667 -24.82 -6.60 -0.90
C GLY A 667 -25.76 -6.00 0.16
N GLU A 668 -25.58 -6.30 1.44
CA GLU A 668 -26.40 -5.73 2.52
C GLU A 668 -26.18 -4.23 2.66
N GLN A 669 -27.26 -3.48 2.91
CA GLN A 669 -27.18 -2.12 3.40
C GLN A 669 -27.53 -2.11 4.88
N LYS A 670 -26.66 -1.58 5.72
CA LYS A 670 -26.86 -1.56 7.17
C LYS A 670 -26.51 -0.20 7.75
N ARG A 671 -27.35 0.27 8.67
CA ARG A 671 -27.09 1.49 9.42
C ARG A 671 -26.37 1.19 10.73
N VAL A 672 -25.32 1.94 11.01
CA VAL A 672 -24.56 1.89 12.27
C VAL A 672 -24.62 3.27 12.91
N VAL A 673 -25.26 3.36 14.07
CA VAL A 673 -25.45 4.62 14.80
C VAL A 673 -24.44 4.72 15.94
N PHE A 674 -23.67 5.80 15.92
CA PHE A 674 -22.77 6.23 16.97
C PHE A 674 -23.44 7.36 17.75
N ASP A 675 -24.03 7.02 18.90
CA ASP A 675 -24.62 8.02 19.79
C ASP A 675 -23.59 8.46 20.85
N PHE A 676 -23.04 9.65 20.65
CA PHE A 676 -22.14 10.32 21.58
C PHE A 676 -22.88 11.08 22.69
N SER A 677 -24.21 11.17 22.62
CA SER A 677 -25.06 11.84 23.62
C SER A 677 -25.34 10.95 24.84
N SER A 678 -25.28 9.63 24.64
CA SER A 678 -25.52 8.62 25.67
C SER A 678 -24.23 7.89 26.00
N GLY A 679 -23.91 7.73 27.29
CA GLY A 679 -22.76 6.95 27.73
C GLY A 679 -22.17 7.48 29.03
N ILE A 680 -21.11 6.82 29.44
CA ILE A 680 -20.34 7.17 30.63
C ILE A 680 -19.16 8.03 30.19
N GLU A 681 -18.99 9.17 30.86
CA GLU A 681 -17.75 9.93 30.86
C GLU A 681 -16.88 9.43 32.02
N LEU A 682 -15.70 8.91 31.69
CA LEU A 682 -14.72 8.47 32.67
C LEU A 682 -13.55 9.47 32.70
N ALA A 683 -13.42 10.16 33.83
CA ALA A 683 -12.24 10.95 34.14
C ALA A 683 -11.18 10.04 34.79
N VAL A 684 -10.08 9.78 34.08
CA VAL A 684 -8.94 9.04 34.62
C VAL A 684 -7.91 10.03 35.16
N VAL A 685 -7.78 10.05 36.48
CA VAL A 685 -6.82 10.88 37.23
C VAL A 685 -5.60 10.04 37.55
N LEU A 686 -4.41 10.62 37.46
CA LEU A 686 -3.17 9.97 37.91
C LEU A 686 -2.87 10.41 39.33
N ASP A 687 -2.39 9.49 40.17
CA ASP A 687 -1.97 9.81 41.54
C ASP A 687 -0.88 10.90 41.56
N GLU A 688 0.13 10.73 40.70
CA GLU A 688 1.24 11.66 40.51
C GLU A 688 1.48 11.83 38.99
N PRO A 689 0.82 12.79 38.32
CA PRO A 689 1.00 12.99 36.89
C PRO A 689 2.44 13.45 36.58
N PRO A 690 3.13 12.84 35.61
CA PRO A 690 4.47 13.26 35.23
C PRO A 690 4.43 14.62 34.51
N ALA A 691 5.59 15.29 34.45
CA ALA A 691 5.67 16.64 33.89
C ALA A 691 5.25 16.73 32.42
N ASP A 692 5.39 15.64 31.66
CA ASP A 692 5.07 15.50 30.25
C ASP A 692 3.69 14.87 30.00
N VAL A 693 2.84 14.67 31.03
CA VAL A 693 1.51 14.04 30.89
C VAL A 693 0.62 14.67 29.81
N GLY A 694 0.86 15.94 29.45
CA GLY A 694 0.15 16.65 28.38
C GLY A 694 0.24 15.98 27.00
N SER A 695 1.32 15.24 26.72
CA SER A 695 1.51 14.49 25.46
C SER A 695 1.07 13.03 25.55
N TRP A 696 0.71 12.55 26.74
CA TRP A 696 0.28 11.18 26.96
C TRP A 696 -1.13 10.95 26.41
N SER A 697 -1.50 9.68 26.24
CA SER A 697 -2.85 9.29 25.84
C SER A 697 -3.40 8.15 26.69
N ALA A 698 -4.66 8.25 27.07
CA ALA A 698 -5.41 7.15 27.67
C ALA A 698 -6.37 6.56 26.64
N CYS A 699 -6.59 5.26 26.72
CA CYS A 699 -7.54 4.54 25.91
C CYS A 699 -8.38 3.62 26.80
N ALA A 700 -9.69 3.58 26.57
CA ALA A 700 -10.59 2.65 27.21
C ALA A 700 -11.19 1.72 26.16
N PHE A 701 -11.33 0.44 26.50
CA PHE A 701 -11.96 -0.60 25.69
C PHE A 701 -13.11 -1.18 26.51
N THR A 702 -14.33 -1.09 26.00
CA THR A 702 -15.55 -1.62 26.64
C THR A 702 -16.28 -2.51 25.64
N GLY A 703 -16.75 -3.67 26.10
CA GLY A 703 -17.51 -4.61 25.28
C GLY A 703 -18.96 -4.71 25.74
N ALA A 704 -19.90 -4.44 24.84
CA ALA A 704 -21.26 -4.98 24.92
C ALA A 704 -21.36 -6.23 24.03
N ARG A 705 -22.37 -7.09 24.25
CA ARG A 705 -22.51 -8.38 23.53
C ARG A 705 -22.38 -8.25 22.00
N ASP A 706 -22.73 -7.12 21.42
CA ASP A 706 -22.73 -6.90 19.96
C ASP A 706 -22.09 -5.57 19.52
N SER A 707 -21.45 -4.82 20.42
CA SER A 707 -20.70 -3.60 20.07
C SER A 707 -19.46 -3.43 20.96
N GLU A 708 -18.35 -3.02 20.35
CA GLU A 708 -17.08 -2.79 21.04
C GLU A 708 -16.80 -1.31 21.03
N HIS A 709 -16.83 -0.65 22.19
CA HIS A 709 -16.58 0.79 22.28
C HIS A 709 -15.15 1.03 22.73
N ARG A 710 -14.39 1.73 21.90
CA ARG A 710 -13.11 2.33 22.29
C ARG A 710 -13.36 3.81 22.59
N ALA A 711 -12.63 4.38 23.53
CA ALA A 711 -12.51 5.83 23.67
C ALA A 711 -11.04 6.16 23.87
N LYS A 712 -10.54 7.26 23.29
CA LYS A 712 -9.14 7.69 23.41
C LYS A 712 -9.08 9.18 23.68
N SER A 713 -8.40 9.57 24.75
CA SER A 713 -8.25 10.98 25.15
C SER A 713 -6.80 11.33 25.40
N ARG A 714 -6.45 12.60 25.20
CA ARG A 714 -5.23 13.22 25.77
C ARG A 714 -5.52 13.77 27.16
N TRP A 715 -4.46 14.18 27.86
CA TRP A 715 -4.60 14.82 29.16
C TRP A 715 -5.25 16.20 29.04
N SER A 716 -6.32 16.42 29.80
CA SER A 716 -6.97 17.72 29.91
C SER A 716 -6.33 18.51 31.04
N MET A 717 -5.66 19.62 30.71
CA MET A 717 -5.09 20.52 31.71
C MET A 717 -6.16 21.20 32.58
N GLU A 718 -7.35 21.44 32.03
CA GLU A 718 -8.46 22.02 32.78
C GLU A 718 -9.02 21.03 33.81
N ARG A 719 -9.19 19.77 33.40
CA ARG A 719 -9.78 18.72 34.24
C ARG A 719 -8.76 17.98 35.09
N GLN A 720 -7.46 18.16 34.82
CA GLN A 720 -6.37 17.38 35.43
C GLN A 720 -6.63 15.86 35.34
N ALA A 721 -7.09 15.42 34.16
CA ALA A 721 -7.51 14.05 33.91
C ALA A 721 -7.49 13.73 32.40
N PHE A 722 -7.44 12.44 32.05
CA PHE A 722 -7.88 11.97 30.73
C PHE A 722 -9.40 11.79 30.75
N VAL A 723 -10.12 12.40 29.81
CA VAL A 723 -11.59 12.37 29.78
C VAL A 723 -12.06 11.47 28.65
N LEU A 724 -12.40 10.23 28.98
CA LEU A 724 -12.78 9.18 28.03
C LEU A 724 -14.31 9.11 27.91
N ARG A 725 -14.83 9.29 26.69
CA ARG A 725 -16.28 9.25 26.42
C ARG A 725 -16.59 9.03 24.94
N PRO A 726 -17.77 8.44 24.61
CA PRO A 726 -18.69 7.74 25.50
C PRO A 726 -18.19 6.31 25.79
N LEU A 727 -18.45 5.83 27.01
CA LEU A 727 -18.20 4.44 27.41
C LEU A 727 -19.50 3.72 27.77
N CYS A 728 -19.49 2.39 27.70
CA CYS A 728 -20.63 1.55 28.09
C CYS A 728 -20.50 1.01 29.52
N VAL A 729 -21.64 0.73 30.14
CA VAL A 729 -21.71 0.03 31.44
C VAL A 729 -21.11 -1.37 31.30
N GLY A 730 -20.33 -1.81 32.28
CA GLY A 730 -19.72 -3.15 32.29
C GLY A 730 -18.21 -3.13 32.45
N ASP A 731 -17.56 -4.21 32.05
CA ASP A 731 -16.10 -4.33 32.17
C ASP A 731 -15.40 -3.49 31.08
N ALA A 732 -14.38 -2.76 31.50
CA ALA A 732 -13.54 -1.92 30.66
C ALA A 732 -12.06 -2.25 30.91
N VAL A 733 -11.25 -2.16 29.86
CA VAL A 733 -9.79 -2.17 29.97
C VAL A 733 -9.28 -0.77 29.66
N LEU A 734 -8.51 -0.20 30.57
CA LEU A 734 -7.84 1.07 30.40
C LEU A 734 -6.38 0.82 30.04
N GLU A 735 -5.90 1.53 29.03
CA GLU A 735 -4.49 1.64 28.69
C GLU A 735 -4.06 3.10 28.85
N LEU A 736 -2.89 3.30 29.43
CA LEU A 736 -2.22 4.58 29.44
C LEU A 736 -0.90 4.46 28.68
N ARG A 737 -0.69 5.35 27.72
CA ARG A 737 0.51 5.41 26.90
C ARG A 737 1.19 6.76 27.05
N ASP A 738 2.51 6.74 27.12
CA ASP A 738 3.33 7.95 27.19
C ASP A 738 3.39 8.69 25.84
N ALA A 739 4.26 9.70 25.75
CA ALA A 739 4.45 10.52 24.57
C ALA A 739 5.00 9.69 23.38
N GLU A 740 5.78 8.66 23.67
CA GLU A 740 6.39 7.73 22.72
C GLU A 740 5.41 6.61 22.31
N GLY A 741 4.23 6.55 22.93
CA GLY A 741 3.22 5.51 22.67
C GLY A 741 3.47 4.20 23.42
N THR A 742 4.49 4.15 24.29
CA THR A 742 4.80 3.01 25.13
C THR A 742 3.70 2.81 26.16
N LEU A 743 3.25 1.57 26.36
CA LEU A 743 2.28 1.25 27.39
C LEU A 743 2.89 1.42 28.79
N VAL A 744 2.40 2.43 29.52
CA VAL A 744 2.84 2.77 30.89
C VAL A 744 2.09 1.94 31.92
N THR A 745 0.77 1.87 31.79
CA THR A 745 -0.06 1.04 32.66
C THR A 745 -1.30 0.55 31.93
N GLN A 746 -1.84 -0.59 32.38
CA GLN A 746 -3.10 -1.11 31.92
C GLN A 746 -3.87 -1.73 33.09
N ARG A 747 -5.19 -1.49 33.11
CA ARG A 747 -6.05 -1.91 34.22
C ARG A 747 -7.44 -2.32 33.75
N SER A 748 -7.96 -3.41 34.32
CA SER A 748 -9.36 -3.78 34.16
C SER A 748 -10.20 -3.06 35.22
N VAL A 749 -11.27 -2.41 34.80
CA VAL A 749 -12.21 -1.71 35.68
C VAL A 749 -13.64 -2.07 35.32
N ARG A 750 -14.57 -1.90 36.25
CA ARG A 750 -16.00 -2.12 36.00
C ARG A 750 -16.73 -0.80 36.11
N LEU A 751 -17.29 -0.33 35.01
CA LEU A 751 -18.02 0.90 34.89
C LEU A 751 -19.49 0.69 35.31
N SER A 752 -19.98 1.57 36.19
CA SER A 752 -21.38 1.61 36.62
C SER A 752 -22.26 2.34 35.60
N ASP A 753 -23.57 2.43 35.84
CA ASP A 753 -24.52 3.22 35.04
C ASP A 753 -24.48 4.74 35.32
N SER A 754 -23.60 5.20 36.22
CA SER A 754 -23.40 6.62 36.45
C SER A 754 -22.84 7.31 35.20
N PRO A 755 -23.47 8.40 34.71
CA PRO A 755 -23.07 9.09 33.48
C PRO A 755 -21.69 9.75 33.60
N GLN A 756 -21.23 10.01 34.82
CA GLN A 756 -19.88 10.51 35.11
C GLN A 756 -19.24 9.66 36.20
N GLN A 757 -18.02 9.23 35.95
CA GLN A 757 -17.22 8.44 36.87
C GLN A 757 -15.79 8.97 36.88
N THR A 758 -15.15 8.90 38.04
CA THR A 758 -13.74 9.24 38.18
C THR A 758 -13.00 8.01 38.68
N LEU A 759 -11.88 7.70 38.03
CA LEU A 759 -11.00 6.63 38.43
C LEU A 759 -9.60 7.19 38.64
N THR A 760 -9.00 6.85 39.78
CA THR A 760 -7.58 7.07 40.00
C THR A 760 -6.79 5.86 39.50
N LEU A 761 -5.87 6.10 38.57
CA LEU A 761 -5.05 5.08 37.95
C LEU A 761 -3.60 5.23 38.46
N PRO A 762 -3.08 4.25 39.23
CA PRO A 762 -1.69 4.28 39.66
C PRO A 762 -0.76 4.09 38.46
N LEU A 763 0.36 4.80 38.44
CA LEU A 763 1.39 4.63 37.42
C LEU A 763 2.27 3.42 37.72
N GLY A 764 2.61 2.69 36.66
CA GLY A 764 3.41 1.47 36.74
C GLY A 764 2.58 0.19 36.85
N GLY A 765 3.28 -0.88 37.24
CA GLY A 765 2.79 -2.25 37.24
C GLY A 765 3.85 -3.16 36.62
N GLU A 766 3.83 -4.43 37.00
CA GLU A 766 4.82 -5.39 36.51
C GLU A 766 4.37 -5.99 35.18
N ARG A 767 5.23 -5.87 34.16
CA ARG A 767 5.04 -6.55 32.88
C ARG A 767 5.23 -8.05 33.07
N ARG A 768 4.44 -8.84 32.36
CA ARG A 768 4.50 -10.30 32.39
C ARG A 768 5.29 -10.77 31.18
N ARG A 769 6.36 -11.55 31.39
CA ARG A 769 7.11 -12.15 30.29
C ARG A 769 6.54 -13.51 29.94
N LEU A 770 6.29 -13.74 28.66
CA LEU A 770 5.89 -15.03 28.13
C LEU A 770 6.96 -15.53 27.15
N ARG A 771 7.11 -16.86 27.05
CA ARG A 771 7.97 -17.50 26.06
C ARG A 771 7.19 -18.57 25.31
N LEU A 772 7.06 -18.42 24.00
CA LEU A 772 6.48 -19.45 23.13
C LEU A 772 7.55 -20.46 22.73
N VAL A 773 7.25 -21.74 22.96
CA VAL A 773 8.12 -22.85 22.55
C VAL A 773 7.31 -23.91 21.81
N ASN A 774 7.95 -24.68 20.94
CA ASN A 774 7.35 -25.84 20.30
C ASN A 774 7.35 -27.06 21.24
N GLU A 775 6.83 -28.20 20.77
CA GLU A 775 6.78 -29.47 21.50
C GLU A 775 8.16 -29.99 21.96
N ARG A 776 9.24 -29.57 21.31
CA ARG A 776 10.63 -29.92 21.67
C ARG A 776 11.26 -28.91 22.64
N GLY A 777 10.52 -27.88 23.04
CA GLY A 777 11.02 -26.79 23.89
C GLY A 777 11.87 -25.75 23.15
N ALA A 778 12.00 -25.84 21.81
CA ALA A 778 12.70 -24.82 21.03
C ALA A 778 11.81 -23.57 20.86
N PRO A 779 12.39 -22.36 20.90
CA PRO A 779 11.61 -21.13 20.85
C PRO A 779 10.95 -20.90 19.49
N TRP A 780 9.77 -20.29 19.51
CA TRP A 780 9.09 -19.76 18.33
C TRP A 780 9.42 -18.28 18.16
N SER A 781 10.36 -17.93 17.28
CA SER A 781 10.74 -16.54 16.98
C SER A 781 9.90 -15.93 15.87
N SER A 782 9.77 -14.59 15.88
CA SER A 782 9.05 -13.81 14.85
C SER A 782 7.61 -14.26 14.63
N VAL A 783 6.98 -14.72 15.71
CA VAL A 783 5.57 -15.10 15.74
C VAL A 783 4.76 -13.90 16.18
N SER A 784 3.78 -13.52 15.37
CA SER A 784 2.80 -12.50 15.72
C SER A 784 1.79 -13.09 16.70
N VAL A 785 1.74 -12.55 17.92
CA VAL A 785 0.88 -13.01 19.01
C VAL A 785 -0.15 -11.95 19.31
N THR A 786 -1.42 -12.27 19.07
CA THR A 786 -2.52 -11.48 19.62
C THR A 786 -2.86 -11.98 21.02
N VAL A 787 -2.83 -11.09 22.00
CA VAL A 787 -3.20 -11.37 23.39
C VAL A 787 -4.53 -10.69 23.70
N THR A 788 -5.48 -11.42 24.27
CA THR A 788 -6.77 -10.90 24.74
C THR A 788 -7.03 -11.34 26.19
N LEU A 789 -7.98 -10.71 26.87
CA LEU A 789 -8.41 -11.15 28.20
C LEU A 789 -9.52 -12.19 28.10
N GLU A 790 -9.57 -13.12 29.05
CA GLU A 790 -10.58 -14.19 29.10
C GLU A 790 -12.01 -13.65 29.33
N ASN A 791 -12.17 -12.53 30.02
CA ASN A 791 -13.46 -11.96 30.41
C ASN A 791 -14.18 -11.20 29.28
N ALA A 792 -13.92 -11.54 28.01
CA ALA A 792 -14.59 -10.99 26.83
C ALA A 792 -14.56 -9.45 26.75
N SER A 793 -13.53 -8.81 27.32
CA SER A 793 -13.25 -7.43 26.96
C SER A 793 -12.90 -7.38 25.47
N SER A 794 -13.32 -6.33 24.77
CA SER A 794 -12.93 -6.06 23.38
C SER A 794 -11.44 -5.67 23.25
N TRP A 795 -10.66 -5.88 24.30
CA TRP A 795 -9.25 -5.54 24.36
C TRP A 795 -8.42 -6.64 23.72
N SER A 796 -7.51 -6.22 22.85
CA SER A 796 -6.47 -7.06 22.30
C SER A 796 -5.21 -6.24 22.08
N THR A 797 -4.05 -6.86 22.28
CA THR A 797 -2.77 -6.29 21.83
C THR A 797 -2.09 -7.26 20.86
N LEU A 798 -1.43 -6.72 19.84
CA LEU A 798 -0.60 -7.48 18.91
C LEU A 798 0.86 -7.30 19.34
N LEU A 799 1.56 -8.41 19.51
CA LEU A 799 2.95 -8.47 19.94
C LEU A 799 3.71 -9.41 18.99
N GLU A 800 5.04 -9.34 19.01
CA GLU A 800 5.89 -10.26 18.26
C GLU A 800 6.90 -10.91 19.21
N THR A 801 7.21 -12.18 18.97
CA THR A 801 8.23 -12.89 19.74
C THR A 801 9.64 -12.61 19.24
N ASP A 802 10.58 -12.44 20.17
CA ASP A 802 12.00 -12.27 19.84
C ASP A 802 12.68 -13.60 19.42
N ALA A 803 14.00 -13.57 19.19
CA ALA A 803 14.78 -14.76 18.83
C ALA A 803 14.76 -15.89 19.89
N ARG A 804 14.38 -15.58 21.14
CA ARG A 804 14.21 -16.55 22.23
C ARG A 804 12.75 -16.98 22.39
N GLY A 805 11.88 -16.55 21.49
CA GLY A 805 10.44 -16.77 21.55
C GLY A 805 9.76 -15.97 22.65
N GLU A 806 10.43 -14.97 23.22
CA GLU A 806 9.92 -14.16 24.32
C GLU A 806 9.19 -12.93 23.85
N PHE A 807 8.16 -12.54 24.61
CA PHE A 807 7.48 -11.26 24.48
C PHE A 807 6.98 -10.81 25.85
N GLU A 808 6.79 -9.50 26.02
CA GLU A 808 6.28 -8.93 27.26
C GLU A 808 4.89 -8.36 27.04
N VAL A 809 3.97 -8.68 27.94
CA VAL A 809 2.61 -8.17 27.95
C VAL A 809 2.34 -7.38 29.21
N GLY A 810 1.59 -6.29 29.08
CA GLY A 810 1.12 -5.51 30.21
C GLY A 810 2.01 -4.31 30.57
N PRO A 811 1.81 -3.75 31.78
CA PRO A 811 1.35 -4.43 32.99
C PRO A 811 -0.12 -4.89 32.97
N LEU A 812 -0.40 -6.06 33.59
CA LEU A 812 -1.70 -6.72 33.55
C LEU A 812 -2.10 -7.24 34.93
N ASP A 813 -3.32 -6.89 35.37
CA ASP A 813 -3.97 -7.44 36.58
C ASP A 813 -4.65 -8.80 36.32
N ALA A 814 -4.55 -9.33 35.11
CA ALA A 814 -5.16 -10.60 34.73
C ALA A 814 -4.30 -11.79 35.19
N GLN A 815 -4.96 -12.85 35.67
CA GLN A 815 -4.29 -14.13 35.97
C GLN A 815 -4.23 -15.06 34.75
N ARG A 816 -5.09 -14.80 33.76
CA ARG A 816 -5.22 -15.60 32.54
C ARG A 816 -5.40 -14.69 31.35
N VAL A 817 -4.81 -15.08 30.23
CA VAL A 817 -4.94 -14.43 28.93
C VAL A 817 -5.29 -15.46 27.87
N VAL A 818 -5.81 -15.01 26.74
CA VAL A 818 -6.05 -15.85 25.56
C VAL A 818 -5.04 -15.43 24.50
N LEU A 819 -4.28 -16.39 23.99
CA LEU A 819 -3.25 -16.18 22.98
C LEU A 819 -3.72 -16.71 21.62
N SER A 820 -3.49 -15.93 20.58
CA SER A 820 -3.59 -16.35 19.19
C SER A 820 -2.26 -16.06 18.50
N ALA A 821 -1.52 -17.11 18.17
CA ALA A 821 -0.21 -17.05 17.56
C ALA A 821 -0.31 -17.32 16.05
N LYS A 822 0.39 -16.50 15.26
CA LYS A 822 0.53 -16.63 13.82
C LYS A 822 2.00 -16.61 13.44
N LEU A 823 2.40 -17.57 12.63
CA LEU A 823 3.63 -17.47 11.88
C LEU A 823 3.23 -17.12 10.47
N ALA A 824 3.69 -15.98 9.97
CA ALA A 824 3.26 -15.51 8.66
C ALA A 824 1.71 -15.36 8.60
N ASN A 825 1.08 -15.79 7.51
CA ASN A 825 -0.39 -15.83 7.36
C ASN A 825 -1.02 -17.15 7.86
N GLU A 826 -0.27 -18.02 8.52
CA GLU A 826 -0.78 -19.25 9.10
C GLU A 826 -0.92 -19.15 10.62
N SER A 827 -2.11 -19.45 11.14
CA SER A 827 -2.32 -19.53 12.59
C SER A 827 -1.56 -20.73 13.14
N LEU A 828 -0.54 -20.55 13.99
CA LEU A 828 0.11 -21.66 14.70
C LEU A 828 -0.79 -22.22 15.80
N ALA A 829 -1.50 -21.31 16.46
CA ALA A 829 -2.47 -21.64 17.48
C ALA A 829 -3.48 -20.50 17.60
N TYR A 830 -4.75 -20.83 17.70
CA TYR A 830 -5.81 -19.83 17.86
C TYR A 830 -6.53 -20.05 19.19
N GLY A 831 -6.65 -18.99 20.01
CA GLY A 831 -7.49 -19.00 21.21
C GLY A 831 -6.99 -19.82 22.42
N ILE A 832 -5.68 -20.00 22.60
CA ILE A 832 -5.17 -20.76 23.75
C ILE A 832 -5.30 -19.94 25.04
N VAL A 833 -6.00 -20.47 26.04
CA VAL A 833 -6.04 -19.86 27.36
C VAL A 833 -4.79 -20.21 28.15
N VAL A 834 -4.04 -19.18 28.56
CA VAL A 834 -2.77 -19.29 29.28
C VAL A 834 -2.92 -18.71 30.67
N ALA A 835 -2.60 -19.51 31.70
CA ALA A 835 -2.40 -19.01 33.05
C ALA A 835 -1.03 -18.36 33.16
N LEU A 836 -1.00 -17.11 33.64
CA LEU A 836 0.23 -16.36 33.81
C LEU A 836 0.92 -16.77 35.12
N GLU A 837 2.25 -16.81 35.12
CA GLU A 837 3.05 -16.98 36.34
C GLU A 837 2.66 -15.91 37.37
N PRO A 838 2.32 -16.30 38.62
CA PRO A 838 1.90 -15.34 39.65
C PRO A 838 2.95 -14.29 39.98
N ASP A 839 4.23 -14.68 39.93
CA ASP A 839 5.39 -13.80 40.05
C ASP A 839 5.75 -13.25 38.66
N PRO A 840 5.58 -11.94 38.40
CA PRO A 840 5.85 -11.37 37.08
C PRO A 840 7.33 -11.32 36.71
N ALA A 841 8.24 -11.50 37.69
CA ALA A 841 9.66 -11.66 37.41
C ALA A 841 9.98 -13.02 36.74
N ARG A 842 9.06 -13.99 36.82
CA ARG A 842 9.21 -15.31 36.19
C ARG A 842 8.55 -15.33 34.81
N THR A 843 9.22 -15.98 33.86
CA THR A 843 8.71 -16.16 32.51
C THR A 843 7.68 -17.28 32.46
N THR A 844 6.50 -16.98 31.94
CA THR A 844 5.47 -17.98 31.65
C THR A 844 5.84 -18.70 30.35
N VAL A 845 6.21 -19.98 30.42
CA VAL A 845 6.54 -20.77 29.23
C VAL A 845 5.27 -21.40 28.67
N VAL A 846 4.95 -21.11 27.42
CA VAL A 846 3.78 -21.63 26.71
C VAL A 846 4.25 -22.57 25.63
N ALA A 847 4.03 -23.87 25.83
CA ALA A 847 4.26 -24.86 24.79
C ALA A 847 3.09 -24.84 23.80
N LEU A 848 3.37 -24.50 22.55
CA LEU A 848 2.44 -24.58 21.44
C LEU A 848 2.59 -25.96 20.79
N ASP A 849 1.64 -26.85 21.08
CA ASP A 849 1.41 -28.08 20.34
C ASP A 849 0.63 -27.73 19.07
N VAL A 850 1.30 -27.87 17.92
CA VAL A 850 0.65 -27.62 16.62
C VAL A 850 -0.04 -28.92 16.22
N GLY A 851 -1.17 -29.19 16.86
CA GLY A 851 -2.00 -30.35 16.53
C GLY A 851 -2.49 -30.30 15.07
N PRO A 852 -3.30 -31.27 14.60
CA PRO A 852 -3.79 -31.25 13.22
C PRO A 852 -4.60 -29.97 12.91
N ARG A 853 -4.64 -29.55 11.64
CA ARG A 853 -5.54 -28.46 11.20
C ARG A 853 -6.99 -28.85 11.48
N SER A 854 -7.81 -27.85 11.81
CA SER A 854 -9.26 -28.10 11.85
C SER A 854 -9.75 -28.53 10.47
N LEU A 855 -10.59 -29.55 10.44
CA LEU A 855 -11.16 -30.09 9.21
C LEU A 855 -12.68 -30.08 9.36
N LEU A 856 -13.37 -29.32 8.51
CA LEU A 856 -14.83 -29.30 8.46
C LEU A 856 -15.29 -29.96 7.18
N SER A 857 -16.43 -30.64 7.22
CA SER A 857 -17.15 -31.11 6.04
C SER A 857 -18.48 -30.38 5.96
N LEU A 858 -18.62 -29.50 4.98
CA LEU A 858 -19.80 -28.67 4.77
C LEU A 858 -20.77 -29.42 3.87
N MET A 859 -21.94 -29.72 4.42
CA MET A 859 -22.94 -30.56 3.76
C MET A 859 -24.28 -29.84 3.69
N GLU A 860 -25.04 -30.13 2.64
CA GLU A 860 -26.46 -29.80 2.55
C GLU A 860 -27.21 -31.03 2.03
N GLN A 861 -28.08 -31.60 2.86
CA GLN A 861 -28.84 -32.81 2.54
C GLN A 861 -27.94 -33.97 2.11
N GLY A 862 -26.79 -34.12 2.78
CA GLY A 862 -25.79 -35.14 2.47
C GLY A 862 -24.97 -34.89 1.20
N ARG A 863 -25.08 -33.71 0.57
CA ARG A 863 -24.23 -33.30 -0.56
C ARG A 863 -23.18 -32.28 -0.12
N PRO A 864 -21.93 -32.39 -0.59
CA PRO A 864 -20.89 -31.42 -0.27
C PRO A 864 -21.21 -30.04 -0.83
N VAL A 865 -20.86 -28.99 -0.08
CA VAL A 865 -21.02 -27.59 -0.48
C VAL A 865 -19.65 -26.95 -0.68
N ALA A 866 -19.29 -26.72 -1.94
CA ALA A 866 -18.04 -26.08 -2.33
C ALA A 866 -18.10 -24.55 -2.34
N GLY A 867 -16.95 -23.90 -2.26
CA GLY A 867 -16.81 -22.44 -2.42
C GLY A 867 -17.39 -21.61 -1.27
N LEU A 868 -17.65 -22.22 -0.11
CA LEU A 868 -18.25 -21.55 1.03
C LEU A 868 -17.19 -21.11 2.05
N GLY A 869 -17.16 -19.81 2.35
CA GLY A 869 -16.31 -19.24 3.39
C GLY A 869 -16.84 -19.52 4.80
N MET A 870 -16.02 -20.16 5.63
CA MET A 870 -16.26 -20.40 7.06
C MET A 870 -15.38 -19.49 7.91
N PHE A 871 -16.01 -18.83 8.86
CA PHE A 871 -15.36 -17.95 9.83
C PHE A 871 -15.27 -18.65 11.19
N TYR A 872 -14.09 -18.61 11.78
CA TYR A 872 -13.81 -19.15 13.11
C TYR A 872 -13.77 -18.01 14.13
N ALA A 873 -14.51 -18.13 15.22
CA ALA A 873 -14.41 -17.22 16.36
C ALA A 873 -14.24 -18.04 17.63
N HIS A 874 -13.19 -17.78 18.40
CA HIS A 874 -13.02 -18.38 19.72
C HIS A 874 -14.01 -17.73 20.70
N ASP A 875 -14.68 -18.50 21.55
CA ASP A 875 -15.69 -18.02 22.51
C ASP A 875 -15.14 -17.00 23.52
N LEU A 876 -13.90 -17.20 23.97
CA LEU A 876 -13.14 -16.31 24.86
C LEU A 876 -12.28 -15.26 24.13
N GLY A 877 -12.26 -15.26 22.80
CA GLY A 877 -11.41 -14.38 22.00
C GLY A 877 -12.14 -13.13 21.51
N VAL A 878 -11.39 -12.09 21.15
CA VAL A 878 -11.97 -10.92 20.48
C VAL A 878 -12.50 -11.34 19.10
N ARG A 879 -13.76 -11.01 18.82
CA ARG A 879 -14.47 -11.37 17.56
C ARG A 879 -13.74 -10.90 16.30
N GLN A 880 -12.77 -9.99 16.44
CA GLN A 880 -11.99 -9.39 15.36
C GLN A 880 -11.04 -10.37 14.66
N LEU A 881 -10.68 -11.51 15.27
CA LEU A 881 -9.75 -12.48 14.69
C LEU A 881 -10.46 -13.58 13.90
N ALA A 882 -11.45 -13.23 13.07
CA ALA A 882 -12.20 -14.20 12.29
C ALA A 882 -11.48 -14.50 10.97
N PHE A 883 -11.05 -15.76 10.78
CA PHE A 883 -10.40 -16.22 9.56
C PHE A 883 -11.40 -16.88 8.62
N GLY A 884 -11.43 -16.45 7.37
CA GLY A 884 -12.21 -17.08 6.32
C GLY A 884 -11.44 -18.24 5.68
N TYR A 885 -12.00 -19.44 5.71
CA TYR A 885 -11.51 -20.59 4.94
C TYR A 885 -12.60 -21.07 4.00
N ILE A 886 -12.24 -21.38 2.76
CA ILE A 886 -13.19 -21.76 1.72
C ILE A 886 -13.23 -23.28 1.59
N SER A 887 -14.43 -23.86 1.47
CA SER A 887 -14.60 -25.29 1.20
C SER A 887 -14.22 -25.67 -0.22
N ASP A 888 -13.62 -26.84 -0.40
CA ASP A 888 -13.33 -27.42 -1.73
C ASP A 888 -14.54 -28.14 -2.35
N GLU A 889 -14.35 -28.77 -3.51
CA GLU A 889 -15.40 -29.53 -4.22
C GLU A 889 -16.01 -30.66 -3.38
N ALA A 890 -15.26 -31.23 -2.44
CA ALA A 890 -15.74 -32.24 -1.49
C ALA A 890 -16.40 -31.61 -0.25
N GLY A 891 -16.61 -30.28 -0.25
CA GLY A 891 -17.16 -29.54 0.86
C GLY A 891 -16.19 -29.43 2.04
N LEU A 892 -14.91 -29.78 1.87
CA LEU A 892 -13.95 -29.81 2.97
C LEU A 892 -13.31 -28.44 3.18
N VAL A 893 -13.37 -27.96 4.41
CA VAL A 893 -12.65 -26.76 4.87
C VAL A 893 -11.46 -27.20 5.69
N ARG A 894 -10.26 -26.86 5.22
CA ARG A 894 -9.01 -27.03 5.98
C ARG A 894 -8.71 -25.72 6.69
N GLY A 895 -9.22 -25.59 7.91
CA GLY A 895 -9.16 -24.38 8.72
C GLY A 895 -7.82 -24.17 9.44
N PRO A 896 -7.79 -23.28 10.44
CA PRO A 896 -6.57 -22.98 11.18
C PRO A 896 -6.19 -24.11 12.13
N PHE A 897 -4.99 -24.00 12.68
CA PHE A 897 -4.59 -24.71 13.88
C PHE A 897 -5.27 -24.07 15.10
N LEU A 898 -6.40 -24.64 15.49
CA LEU A 898 -7.16 -24.25 16.69
C LEU A 898 -6.49 -24.75 17.97
N GLY A 899 -6.43 -23.97 19.05
CA GLY A 899 -6.10 -24.49 20.37
C GLY A 899 -7.25 -25.31 20.98
N PRO A 900 -7.06 -25.95 22.14
CA PRO A 900 -8.16 -26.51 22.91
C PRO A 900 -9.17 -25.40 23.28
N GLY A 901 -10.47 -25.62 23.04
CA GLY A 901 -11.49 -24.60 23.29
C GLY A 901 -12.81 -24.85 22.55
N VAL A 902 -13.76 -23.94 22.74
CA VAL A 902 -15.03 -23.90 22.03
C VAL A 902 -14.98 -22.78 20.98
N TYR A 903 -15.27 -23.14 19.74
CA TYR A 903 -15.26 -22.23 18.62
C TYR A 903 -16.67 -22.07 18.09
N THR A 904 -17.08 -20.82 17.90
CA THR A 904 -18.24 -20.50 17.09
C THR A 904 -17.80 -20.41 15.64
N LEU A 905 -18.36 -21.26 14.79
CA LEU A 905 -18.19 -21.22 13.36
C LEU A 905 -19.40 -20.58 12.70
N ARG A 906 -19.16 -19.80 11.65
CA ARG A 906 -20.24 -19.19 10.86
C ARG A 906 -19.94 -19.27 9.38
N ALA A 907 -20.90 -19.75 8.61
CA ALA A 907 -20.89 -19.62 7.16
C ALA A 907 -21.21 -18.16 6.79
N ASN A 908 -20.30 -17.50 6.06
CA ASN A 908 -20.52 -16.14 5.58
C ASN A 908 -21.02 -16.18 4.13
N HIS A 909 -22.28 -16.55 3.95
CA HIS A 909 -22.89 -16.59 2.63
C HIS A 909 -24.38 -16.36 2.76
N ARG A 910 -24.92 -15.42 1.98
CA ARG A 910 -26.32 -15.03 2.09
C ARG A 910 -27.30 -16.14 1.72
N ASP A 911 -26.93 -17.04 0.81
CA ASP A 911 -27.80 -18.15 0.41
C ASP A 911 -27.90 -19.21 1.50
N PHE A 912 -27.14 -19.10 2.58
CA PHE A 912 -27.24 -20.01 3.72
C PHE A 912 -27.77 -19.26 4.93
N TRP A 913 -28.54 -19.98 5.74
CA TRP A 913 -28.98 -19.53 7.04
C TRP A 913 -27.74 -19.27 7.90
N PRO A 914 -27.68 -18.17 8.67
CA PRO A 914 -26.48 -17.78 9.42
C PRO A 914 -26.38 -18.60 10.72
N THR A 915 -26.42 -19.92 10.59
CA THR A 915 -26.26 -20.87 11.69
C THR A 915 -24.92 -20.65 12.35
N ARG A 916 -24.94 -20.54 13.69
CA ARG A 916 -23.75 -20.58 14.53
C ARG A 916 -23.54 -22.03 14.92
N TYR A 917 -22.42 -22.60 14.52
CA TYR A 917 -22.04 -23.94 14.93
C TYR A 917 -21.04 -23.82 16.07
N GLU A 918 -21.26 -24.53 17.16
CA GLU A 918 -20.25 -24.67 18.20
C GLU A 918 -19.44 -25.93 17.93
N VAL A 919 -18.14 -25.77 17.80
CA VAL A 919 -17.21 -26.89 17.65
C VAL A 919 -16.24 -26.85 18.82
N THR A 920 -16.29 -27.89 19.63
CA THR A 920 -15.27 -28.14 20.65
C THR A 920 -14.14 -28.89 20.00
N ARG A 921 -12.93 -28.33 20.04
CA ARG A 921 -11.75 -29.06 19.57
C ARG A 921 -11.38 -30.14 20.59
N GLY A 922 -11.60 -31.40 20.20
CA GLY A 922 -11.03 -32.58 20.85
C GLY A 922 -9.81 -33.13 20.10
N ASP A 923 -9.22 -34.23 20.59
CA ASP A 923 -8.02 -34.86 20.03
C ASP A 923 -8.24 -35.57 18.67
N SER A 924 -9.48 -35.61 18.17
CA SER A 924 -9.79 -36.36 16.94
C SER A 924 -9.43 -35.56 15.69
N PRO A 925 -8.65 -36.14 14.75
CA PRO A 925 -8.39 -35.54 13.45
C PRO A 925 -9.55 -35.68 12.45
N ALA A 926 -10.67 -36.32 12.85
CA ALA A 926 -11.79 -36.55 11.95
C ALA A 926 -12.50 -35.24 11.55
N PRO A 927 -12.95 -35.10 10.29
CA PRO A 927 -13.73 -33.94 9.87
C PRO A 927 -14.99 -33.74 10.71
N VAL A 928 -15.22 -32.51 11.17
CA VAL A 928 -16.50 -32.12 11.80
C VAL A 928 -17.50 -31.81 10.69
N THR A 929 -18.57 -32.60 10.59
CA THR A 929 -19.61 -32.37 9.57
C THR A 929 -20.56 -31.27 10.03
N LEU A 930 -20.71 -30.23 9.23
CA LEU A 930 -21.64 -29.12 9.46
C LEU A 930 -22.75 -29.17 8.42
N GLU A 931 -23.98 -29.36 8.87
CA GLU A 931 -25.16 -29.31 8.02
C GLU A 931 -25.59 -27.85 7.82
N LEU A 932 -25.57 -27.41 6.57
CA LEU A 932 -25.96 -26.08 6.13
C LEU A 932 -27.41 -26.06 5.67
N TYR A 933 -28.07 -24.93 5.89
CA TYR A 933 -29.46 -24.72 5.52
C TYR A 933 -29.55 -23.59 4.50
N SER A 934 -29.71 -23.90 3.21
CA SER A 934 -29.94 -22.83 2.23
C SER A 934 -31.18 -22.00 2.59
N ARG A 935 -31.13 -20.69 2.36
CA ARG A 935 -32.28 -19.81 2.47
C ARG A 935 -33.27 -20.03 1.33
N SER A 936 -34.54 -19.86 1.62
CA SER A 936 -35.67 -20.14 0.74
C SER A 936 -36.75 -19.07 0.94
N THR A 937 -37.72 -19.02 0.03
CA THR A 937 -38.85 -18.09 0.12
C THR A 937 -40.14 -18.87 0.33
N LEU A 938 -40.99 -18.42 1.25
CA LEU A 938 -42.33 -18.95 1.44
C LEU A 938 -43.36 -17.89 1.06
N GLU A 939 -44.18 -18.21 0.06
CA GLU A 939 -45.28 -17.39 -0.40
C GLU A 939 -46.58 -18.05 0.06
N ILE A 940 -47.35 -17.36 0.88
CA ILE A 940 -48.61 -17.87 1.43
C ILE A 940 -49.76 -17.05 0.86
N GLU A 941 -50.80 -17.75 0.43
CA GLU A 941 -52.07 -17.15 0.03
C GLU A 941 -53.17 -17.71 0.91
N VAL A 942 -53.76 -16.86 1.75
CA VAL A 942 -54.82 -17.21 2.69
C VAL A 942 -56.16 -16.78 2.12
N THR A 943 -57.03 -17.76 1.88
CA THR A 943 -58.37 -17.53 1.34
C THR A 943 -59.44 -18.20 2.22
N THR A 944 -60.67 -17.72 2.11
CA THR A 944 -61.84 -18.43 2.60
C THR A 944 -62.07 -19.70 1.76
N LEU A 945 -62.92 -20.63 2.21
CA LEU A 945 -63.37 -21.76 1.38
C LEU A 945 -63.99 -21.31 0.04
N ALA A 946 -64.54 -20.10 -0.03
CA ALA A 946 -65.08 -19.49 -1.24
C ALA A 946 -64.02 -18.81 -2.14
N GLY A 947 -62.73 -18.90 -1.80
CA GLY A 947 -61.63 -18.32 -2.57
C GLY A 947 -61.44 -16.80 -2.39
N ARG A 948 -62.16 -16.17 -1.45
CA ARG A 948 -61.93 -14.74 -1.12
C ARG A 948 -60.68 -14.58 -0.27
N PRO A 949 -59.80 -13.61 -0.54
CA PRO A 949 -58.60 -13.37 0.28
C PRO A 949 -58.96 -12.95 1.71
N ILE A 950 -58.16 -13.36 2.68
CA ILE A 950 -58.32 -13.01 4.09
C ILE A 950 -57.15 -12.11 4.51
N PRO A 951 -57.33 -10.78 4.59
CA PRO A 951 -56.30 -9.88 5.09
C PRO A 951 -56.12 -10.01 6.60
N GLY A 952 -54.93 -9.72 7.12
CA GLY A 952 -54.65 -9.69 8.56
C GLY A 952 -54.59 -11.06 9.24
N ALA A 953 -54.69 -12.17 8.50
CA ALA A 953 -54.48 -13.51 9.05
C ALA A 953 -53.02 -13.66 9.52
N ARG A 954 -52.82 -14.09 10.77
CA ARG A 954 -51.50 -14.29 11.39
C ARG A 954 -50.99 -15.70 11.12
N LEU A 955 -49.73 -15.82 10.70
CA LEU A 955 -49.01 -17.08 10.60
C LEU A 955 -48.10 -17.27 11.82
N ALA A 956 -48.23 -18.39 12.52
CA ALA A 956 -47.19 -18.92 13.40
C ALA A 956 -46.45 -20.02 12.65
N LEU A 957 -45.12 -19.93 12.58
CA LEU A 957 -44.28 -20.82 11.78
C LEU A 957 -43.08 -21.29 12.63
N ALA A 958 -42.88 -22.60 12.75
CA ALA A 958 -41.80 -23.20 13.55
C ALA A 958 -41.01 -24.21 12.73
N HIS A 959 -39.68 -24.15 12.80
CA HIS A 959 -38.77 -25.03 12.06
C HIS A 959 -38.43 -26.28 12.86
N ALA A 960 -38.73 -27.45 12.30
CA ALA A 960 -38.61 -28.73 12.98
C ALA A 960 -37.15 -29.06 13.36
N GLU A 961 -36.19 -28.76 12.48
CA GLU A 961 -34.78 -29.15 12.67
C GLU A 961 -34.00 -28.17 13.57
N LEU A 962 -34.41 -26.90 13.61
CA LEU A 962 -33.69 -25.85 14.35
C LEU A 962 -34.36 -25.51 15.69
N ALA A 963 -35.58 -26.00 15.93
CA ALA A 963 -36.40 -25.70 17.11
C ALA A 963 -36.54 -24.18 17.38
N GLN A 964 -36.70 -23.39 16.32
CA GLN A 964 -36.86 -21.93 16.35
C GLN A 964 -38.11 -21.51 15.57
N THR A 965 -38.65 -20.33 15.88
CA THR A 965 -39.85 -19.79 15.22
C THR A 965 -39.54 -18.60 14.32
N ALA A 966 -40.43 -18.33 13.36
CA ALA A 966 -40.30 -17.15 12.49
C ALA A 966 -40.46 -15.83 13.27
N ASP A 967 -41.21 -15.82 14.38
CA ASP A 967 -41.28 -14.65 15.28
C ASP A 967 -39.90 -14.33 15.86
N ASP A 968 -39.14 -15.35 16.32
CA ASP A 968 -37.78 -15.17 16.85
C ASP A 968 -36.84 -14.58 15.78
N TRP A 969 -36.98 -15.06 14.54
CA TRP A 969 -36.15 -14.62 13.42
C TRP A 969 -36.48 -13.21 12.94
N LEU A 970 -37.74 -12.81 12.96
CA LEU A 970 -38.13 -11.42 12.69
C LEU A 970 -37.62 -10.48 13.79
N ALA A 971 -37.71 -10.90 15.06
CA ALA A 971 -37.18 -10.12 16.18
C ALA A 971 -35.65 -9.96 16.11
N ALA A 972 -34.95 -10.94 15.53
CA ALA A 972 -33.50 -10.93 15.31
C ALA A 972 -33.08 -10.35 13.94
N ASP A 973 -34.01 -9.84 13.14
CA ASP A 973 -33.78 -9.31 11.78
C ASP A 973 -33.09 -10.31 10.81
N LEU A 974 -33.37 -11.60 10.99
CA LEU A 974 -32.86 -12.70 10.15
C LEU A 974 -33.83 -13.07 9.01
N LEU A 975 -35.09 -12.64 9.12
CA LEU A 975 -36.17 -12.91 8.17
C LEU A 975 -36.72 -11.60 7.60
N ARG A 976 -36.93 -11.53 6.28
CA ARG A 976 -37.56 -10.37 5.64
C ARG A 976 -39.03 -10.63 5.34
N SER A 977 -39.87 -9.69 5.73
CA SER A 977 -41.30 -9.66 5.40
C SER A 977 -41.81 -8.23 5.33
N SER A 978 -42.64 -7.93 4.34
CA SER A 978 -43.28 -6.60 4.20
C SER A 978 -44.38 -6.35 5.22
N THR A 979 -44.96 -7.39 5.79
CA THR A 979 -46.14 -7.33 6.68
C THR A 979 -45.94 -8.11 8.00
N GLY A 980 -44.68 -8.43 8.33
CA GLY A 980 -44.36 -9.29 9.47
C GLY A 980 -44.86 -10.71 9.25
N LEU A 981 -45.67 -11.25 10.16
CA LEU A 981 -46.32 -12.56 9.99
C LEU A 981 -47.81 -12.46 9.67
N PHE A 982 -48.25 -11.31 9.15
CA PHE A 982 -49.65 -11.08 8.80
C PHE A 982 -49.81 -11.00 7.29
N THR A 983 -50.92 -11.52 6.78
CA THR A 983 -51.27 -11.34 5.37
C THR A 983 -51.65 -9.90 5.04
N ASP A 984 -51.31 -9.47 3.84
CA ASP A 984 -51.62 -8.16 3.29
C ASP A 984 -53.11 -8.01 2.89
N ALA A 985 -53.46 -6.88 2.26
CA ALA A 985 -54.82 -6.59 1.82
C ALA A 985 -55.40 -7.59 0.80
N VAL A 986 -54.55 -8.36 0.10
CA VAL A 986 -54.96 -9.40 -0.85
C VAL A 986 -54.78 -10.81 -0.30
N GLY A 987 -54.62 -10.95 1.02
CA GLY A 987 -54.49 -12.25 1.69
C GLY A 987 -53.15 -12.93 1.45
N ARG A 988 -52.11 -12.17 1.04
CA ARG A 988 -50.78 -12.72 0.73
C ARG A 988 -49.75 -12.39 1.80
N LEU A 989 -48.83 -13.31 2.02
CA LEU A 989 -47.67 -13.12 2.88
C LEU A 989 -46.44 -13.71 2.19
N VAL A 990 -45.35 -12.95 2.12
CA VAL A 990 -44.08 -13.42 1.55
C VAL A 990 -43.01 -13.34 2.63
N LEU A 991 -42.47 -14.49 2.99
CA LEU A 991 -41.35 -14.62 3.93
C LEU A 991 -40.09 -14.99 3.15
N GLN A 992 -39.15 -14.05 3.06
CA GLN A 992 -37.89 -14.25 2.36
C GLN A 992 -36.76 -14.54 3.34
N GLY A 993 -35.98 -15.58 3.03
CA GLY A 993 -34.76 -15.90 3.78
C GLY A 993 -34.90 -17.08 4.74
N LEU A 994 -36.04 -17.77 4.77
CA LEU A 994 -36.28 -18.92 5.65
C LEU A 994 -35.26 -20.04 5.42
N PRO A 995 -34.69 -20.69 6.45
CA PRO A 995 -33.87 -21.87 6.25
C PRO A 995 -34.69 -22.98 5.57
N ARG A 996 -34.08 -23.71 4.64
CA ARG A 996 -34.69 -24.90 4.06
C ARG A 996 -34.91 -25.96 5.14
N GLY A 997 -35.98 -26.71 5.02
CA GLY A 997 -36.32 -27.75 6.01
C GLY A 997 -37.80 -27.92 6.19
N THR A 998 -38.18 -28.71 7.19
CA THR A 998 -39.58 -28.97 7.54
C THR A 998 -40.10 -27.93 8.52
N TYR A 999 -41.27 -27.37 8.22
CA TYR A 999 -41.96 -26.40 9.06
C TYR A 999 -43.32 -26.91 9.51
N SER A 1000 -43.65 -26.68 10.78
CA SER A 1000 -45.04 -26.67 11.24
C SER A 1000 -45.58 -25.25 11.20
N TRP A 1001 -46.83 -25.10 10.76
CA TRP A 1001 -47.46 -23.79 10.66
C TRP A 1001 -48.89 -23.82 11.22
N VAL A 1002 -49.31 -22.69 11.76
CA VAL A 1002 -50.69 -22.40 12.17
C VAL A 1002 -51.04 -21.02 11.61
N CYS A 1003 -52.11 -20.92 10.83
CA CYS A 1003 -52.62 -19.66 10.31
C CYS A 1003 -53.98 -19.37 10.94
N THR A 1004 -54.11 -18.20 11.57
CA THR A 1004 -55.31 -17.80 12.31
C THR A 1004 -55.83 -16.47 11.78
N ALA A 1005 -57.08 -16.44 11.32
CA ALA A 1005 -57.78 -15.20 10.95
C ALA A 1005 -58.13 -14.36 12.19
N GLU A 1006 -58.40 -13.07 12.02
CA GLU A 1006 -58.86 -12.18 13.12
C GLU A 1006 -60.15 -12.68 13.80
N THR A 1007 -60.96 -13.46 13.08
CA THR A 1007 -62.18 -14.10 13.59
C THR A 1007 -61.91 -15.26 14.55
N GLY A 1008 -60.68 -15.73 14.66
CA GLY A 1008 -60.28 -16.90 15.47
C GLY A 1008 -60.28 -18.23 14.72
N VAL A 1009 -60.79 -18.27 13.49
CA VAL A 1009 -60.71 -19.47 12.63
C VAL A 1009 -59.25 -19.74 12.29
N SER A 1010 -58.80 -20.99 12.49
CA SER A 1010 -57.43 -21.38 12.23
C SER A 1010 -57.32 -22.66 11.41
N ALA A 1011 -56.21 -22.79 10.69
CA ALA A 1011 -55.77 -24.03 10.05
C ALA A 1011 -54.31 -24.28 10.41
N SER A 1012 -53.89 -25.54 10.40
CA SER A 1012 -52.50 -25.91 10.65
C SER A 1012 -52.05 -26.98 9.67
N GLY A 1013 -50.73 -27.11 9.52
CA GLY A 1013 -50.15 -28.12 8.65
C GLY A 1013 -48.64 -28.16 8.73
N MET A 1014 -48.07 -28.90 7.79
CA MET A 1014 -46.62 -29.02 7.60
C MET A 1014 -46.26 -28.51 6.21
N ALA A 1015 -45.09 -27.88 6.06
CA ALA A 1015 -44.55 -27.46 4.78
C ALA A 1015 -43.06 -27.84 4.70
N GLN A 1016 -42.64 -28.40 3.57
CA GLN A 1016 -41.23 -28.67 3.30
C GLN A 1016 -40.69 -27.58 2.39
N LEU A 1017 -39.80 -26.72 2.89
CA LEU A 1017 -39.16 -25.69 2.08
C LEU A 1017 -37.93 -26.30 1.35
N PRO A 1018 -37.92 -26.32 0.01
CA PRO A 1018 -36.77 -26.78 -0.77
C PRO A 1018 -35.63 -25.77 -0.75
N PRO A 1019 -34.35 -26.20 -0.83
CA PRO A 1019 -33.20 -25.30 -0.80
C PRO A 1019 -33.22 -24.32 -1.98
N ARG A 1020 -33.05 -23.02 -1.68
CA ARG A 1020 -32.91 -21.92 -2.68
C ARG A 1020 -34.08 -21.80 -3.65
N GLN A 1021 -35.27 -22.19 -3.23
CA GLN A 1021 -36.48 -22.15 -4.04
C GLN A 1021 -37.60 -21.40 -3.32
N SER A 1022 -38.58 -20.92 -4.09
CA SER A 1022 -39.83 -20.40 -3.57
C SER A 1022 -40.85 -21.53 -3.43
N LEU A 1023 -41.50 -21.63 -2.27
CA LEU A 1023 -42.66 -22.50 -2.06
C LEU A 1023 -43.92 -21.65 -1.98
N ALA A 1024 -44.90 -21.92 -2.85
CA ALA A 1024 -46.24 -21.37 -2.73
C ALA A 1024 -47.12 -22.31 -1.86
N LEU A 1025 -47.66 -21.80 -0.76
CA LEU A 1025 -48.50 -22.52 0.19
C LEU A 1025 -49.90 -21.91 0.26
N PRO A 1026 -50.89 -22.47 -0.47
CA PRO A 1026 -52.28 -22.02 -0.36
C PRO A 1026 -52.90 -22.52 0.94
N ILE A 1027 -53.47 -21.61 1.73
CA ILE A 1027 -54.18 -21.92 2.98
C ILE A 1027 -55.65 -21.52 2.81
N ARG A 1028 -56.56 -22.44 3.14
CA ARG A 1028 -58.00 -22.18 3.13
C ARG A 1028 -58.54 -22.22 4.56
N LEU A 1029 -59.18 -21.14 4.99
CA LEU A 1029 -59.83 -21.03 6.30
C LEU A 1029 -61.36 -21.06 6.12
N GLY A 1030 -62.04 -21.85 6.95
CA GLY A 1030 -63.50 -21.91 7.01
C GLY A 1030 -63.94 -22.47 8.35
N GLU A 1031 -65.11 -22.05 8.82
CA GLU A 1031 -65.85 -22.81 9.83
C GLU A 1031 -66.36 -24.08 9.15
N GLU A 1032 -66.09 -25.25 9.73
CA GLU A 1032 -66.67 -26.52 9.28
C GLU A 1032 -68.20 -26.50 9.36
#